data_AF-A0A0Q5MRW6-F1
#
_entry.id   AF-A0A0Q5MRW6-F1
#
_cell.length_a   1.000
_cell.length_b   1.000
_cell.length_c   1.000
_cell.angle_alpha   90.00
_cell.angle_beta   90.00
_cell.angle_gamma   90.00
#
_symmetry.space_group_name_H-M   'P 1'
#
loop_
_entity.id
_entity.type
_entity.pdbx_description
1 polymer ?
#
loop_
_entity_poly.entity_id
_entity_poly.type
_entity_poly.pdbx_seq_one_letter_code
_entity_poly.pdbx_strand_id
1 'polypeptide(L)'
;MKNPVGARTFTWAPSLAICVMVGSLLAFLPGGLFRFAWAKVVVVLIALGAGLLAGRANQGGRLPPSTMILLGAGSIVLLLAALLSPSPAAALFGRWPRYEGAVVLAVYAATLVLGAKVLGGTDSTSRWQVLHRALALASIPLAMICILESAGLRPLGGAADLRPGATLGNASDQGLVGVMIAGALALPSLQPGKSSWLLRTGCAAAVLIAVLSGSRAALLGLVAVVCVCTLGVFLARRPGKQSRKRTPTQGLTWNGMAIAGGSLAGLALLVVLIPGARDRLFYGDTVTGRWLLWQQTLEMAWEHPWFGVGPGGFVDVFPGYQTQQWAEQTGGDFPPDSPHSWLLQALLAGGIPLLLLAVLLAVSTIRTAVIRIRSAEGTQRNTLIGALAAVVGYGVGLLTGFTSPGTTPLAAFICGGLLATTVAASTQSHTSRLRQWFQSPPARTAATAAGALAVVGGLIFAVPAAVAEWPMAAGVSAAGNGDLAQAQRHFQAAQALRPWDSDTALLAAQAFAGPAAEGDPEAAARAVEWAKVSLARTPDSVEAGLALSIGYLNSGDIPAAKQQLDELVQRAPYTSALYVQRGIAWFGLGQPEQSIADLQTAAAQSPDSPVPWQVLARVYQRVGQDGKAAQTQEQADRLSAPQISLQEFPK
;
A
#
# COMPACT_ATOMS: atom_id res chain seq x y z
N MET A 1 -37.39 41.93 11.73
CA MET A 1 -37.00 41.21 10.49
C MET A 1 -36.76 39.76 10.85
N LYS A 2 -37.51 38.84 10.22
CA LYS A 2 -37.46 37.40 10.45
C LYS A 2 -36.08 36.86 10.01
N ASN A 3 -35.41 36.11 10.88
CA ASN A 3 -34.24 35.31 10.52
C ASN A 3 -34.60 34.45 9.29
N PRO A 4 -33.80 34.46 8.22
CA PRO A 4 -34.09 33.64 7.06
C PRO A 4 -33.95 32.17 7.44
N VAL A 5 -35.05 31.44 7.23
CA VAL A 5 -35.20 30.00 7.02
C VAL A 5 -33.94 29.15 7.25
N GLY A 6 -33.94 28.48 8.40
CA GLY A 6 -33.24 27.25 8.78
C GLY A 6 -32.18 26.67 7.83
N ALA A 7 -30.92 27.04 8.02
CA ALA A 7 -29.82 26.14 7.69
C ALA A 7 -29.85 24.97 8.68
N ARG A 8 -30.37 23.80 8.27
CA ARG A 8 -30.31 22.57 9.08
C ARG A 8 -28.84 22.29 9.42
N THR A 9 -28.46 22.46 10.68
CA THR A 9 -27.15 22.07 11.18
C THR A 9 -27.13 20.55 11.31
N PHE A 10 -26.40 19.87 10.41
CA PHE A 10 -26.23 18.42 10.49
C PHE A 10 -25.27 18.07 11.63
N THR A 11 -25.77 18.03 12.87
CA THR A 11 -24.99 17.75 14.08
C THR A 11 -24.36 16.35 14.08
N TRP A 12 -24.92 15.41 13.31
CA TRP A 12 -24.40 14.04 13.15
C TRP A 12 -23.28 13.91 12.09
N ALA A 13 -23.11 14.89 11.20
CA ALA A 13 -22.20 14.77 10.06
C ALA A 13 -20.72 14.50 10.43
N PRO A 14 -20.12 15.11 11.47
CA PRO A 14 -18.76 14.77 11.89
C PRO A 14 -18.63 13.31 12.35
N SER A 15 -19.62 12.82 13.11
CA SER A 15 -19.64 11.43 13.58
C SER A 15 -19.82 10.46 12.42
N LEU A 16 -20.67 10.77 11.44
CA LEU A 16 -20.79 9.95 10.23
C LEU A 16 -19.46 9.91 9.48
N ALA A 17 -18.80 11.06 9.27
CA ALA A 17 -17.51 11.09 8.57
C ALA A 17 -16.46 10.21 9.27
N ILE A 18 -16.41 10.22 10.61
CA ILE A 18 -15.55 9.34 11.39
C ILE A 18 -15.90 7.87 11.18
N CYS A 19 -17.19 7.51 11.33
CA CYS A 19 -17.63 6.12 11.22
C CYS A 19 -17.40 5.56 9.80
N VAL A 20 -17.65 6.35 8.75
CA VAL A 20 -17.39 5.94 7.36
C VAL A 20 -15.88 5.84 7.09
N MET A 21 -15.07 6.77 7.61
CA MET A 21 -13.61 6.70 7.51
C MET A 21 -13.07 5.41 8.12
N VAL A 22 -13.49 5.08 9.35
CA VAL A 22 -13.08 3.83 10.01
C VAL A 22 -13.68 2.60 9.33
N GLY A 23 -14.92 2.70 8.85
CA GLY A 23 -15.60 1.64 8.10
C GLY A 23 -14.88 1.26 6.80
N SER A 24 -14.11 2.18 6.19
CA SER A 24 -13.29 1.87 5.02
C SER A 24 -12.29 0.74 5.25
N LEU A 25 -11.84 0.51 6.50
CA LEU A 25 -10.91 -0.58 6.83
C LEU A 25 -11.51 -1.96 6.56
N LEU A 26 -12.84 -2.09 6.62
CA LEU A 26 -13.58 -3.32 6.39
C LEU A 26 -14.19 -3.38 4.99
N ALA A 27 -13.95 -2.36 4.16
CA ALA A 27 -14.52 -2.30 2.81
C ALA A 27 -13.76 -3.23 1.86
N PHE A 28 -14.51 -4.08 1.17
CA PHE A 28 -14.04 -4.93 0.07
C PHE A 28 -15.16 -5.17 -0.94
N LEU A 29 -14.80 -5.67 -2.12
CA LEU A 29 -15.72 -5.95 -3.22
C LEU A 29 -15.86 -7.46 -3.44
N PRO A 30 -16.92 -8.12 -2.94
CA PRO A 30 -17.13 -9.54 -3.14
C PRO A 30 -17.13 -9.92 -4.64
N GLY A 31 -16.39 -10.97 -5.01
CA GLY A 31 -16.29 -11.45 -6.39
C GLY A 31 -15.43 -10.61 -7.34
N GLY A 32 -14.85 -9.50 -6.90
CA GLY A 32 -13.86 -8.75 -7.67
C GLY A 32 -12.48 -9.40 -7.65
N LEU A 33 -11.70 -9.23 -8.72
CA LEU A 33 -10.34 -9.80 -8.82
C LEU A 33 -9.40 -9.21 -7.76
N PHE A 34 -9.20 -7.89 -7.77
CA PHE A 34 -8.45 -7.11 -6.79
C PHE A 34 -9.41 -6.32 -5.88
N ARG A 35 -10.15 -7.05 -5.07
CA ARG A 35 -11.31 -6.59 -4.29
C ARG A 35 -11.10 -5.49 -3.23
N PHE A 36 -9.92 -4.89 -3.08
CA PHE A 36 -9.59 -4.05 -1.91
C PHE A 36 -9.33 -2.58 -2.22
N ALA A 37 -8.42 -2.26 -3.15
CA ALA A 37 -7.91 -0.89 -3.31
C ALA A 37 -9.02 0.11 -3.65
N TRP A 38 -9.73 -0.11 -4.76
CA TRP A 38 -10.78 0.80 -5.23
C TRP A 38 -12.01 0.85 -4.32
N ALA A 39 -12.41 -0.28 -3.72
CA ALA A 39 -13.49 -0.33 -2.74
C ALA A 39 -13.21 0.62 -1.56
N LYS A 40 -11.97 0.65 -1.08
CA LYS A 40 -11.56 1.54 0.01
C LYS A 40 -11.51 2.99 -0.43
N VAL A 41 -10.99 3.29 -1.61
CA VAL A 41 -10.98 4.65 -2.17
C VAL A 41 -12.41 5.21 -2.28
N VAL A 42 -13.38 4.42 -2.75
CA VAL A 42 -14.80 4.82 -2.83
C VAL A 42 -15.34 5.16 -1.44
N VAL A 43 -15.14 4.30 -0.43
CA VAL A 43 -15.66 4.56 0.93
C VAL A 43 -14.97 5.78 1.57
N VAL A 44 -13.68 5.99 1.32
CA VAL A 44 -12.95 7.18 1.79
C VAL A 44 -13.49 8.46 1.12
N LEU A 45 -13.81 8.43 -0.17
CA LEU A 45 -14.46 9.56 -0.86
C LEU A 45 -15.85 9.87 -0.27
N ILE A 46 -16.62 8.85 0.11
CA ILE A 46 -17.89 9.04 0.82
C ILE A 46 -17.66 9.70 2.19
N ALA A 47 -16.61 9.29 2.93
CA ALA A 47 -16.22 9.93 4.19
C ALA A 47 -15.84 11.41 3.99
N LEU A 48 -15.11 11.74 2.92
CA LEU A 48 -14.80 13.11 2.52
C LEU A 48 -16.08 13.92 2.25
N GLY A 49 -17.03 13.35 1.50
CA GLY A 49 -18.35 13.95 1.26
C GLY A 49 -19.13 14.26 2.55
N ALA A 50 -19.22 13.28 3.46
CA ALA A 50 -19.85 13.49 4.77
C ALA A 50 -19.15 14.61 5.57
N GLY A 51 -17.82 14.68 5.48
CA GLY A 51 -17.00 15.73 6.09
C GLY A 51 -17.17 17.14 5.51
N LEU A 52 -17.59 17.26 4.25
CA LEU A 52 -17.95 18.53 3.65
C LEU A 52 -19.23 19.08 4.28
N LEU A 53 -20.23 18.22 4.49
CA LEU A 53 -21.49 18.57 5.18
C LEU A 53 -21.24 19.04 6.62
N ALA A 54 -20.28 18.42 7.31
CA ALA A 54 -19.86 18.83 8.65
C ALA A 54 -19.26 20.26 8.69
N GLY A 55 -18.71 20.76 7.58
CA GLY A 55 -18.03 22.06 7.53
C GLY A 55 -18.90 23.30 7.62
N ARG A 56 -20.20 23.18 7.28
CA ARG A 56 -21.13 24.30 7.39
C ARG A 56 -21.63 24.51 8.82
N ALA A 57 -21.59 23.47 9.64
CA ALA A 57 -22.05 23.49 11.03
C ALA A 57 -20.92 23.69 12.05
N ASN A 58 -19.66 23.51 11.65
CA ASN A 58 -18.54 23.35 12.58
C ASN A 58 -17.47 24.44 12.37
N GLN A 59 -17.13 25.19 13.43
CA GLN A 59 -15.91 26.01 13.48
C GLN A 59 -14.67 25.10 13.66
N GLY A 60 -14.50 24.16 12.73
CA GLY A 60 -13.52 23.08 12.82
C GLY A 60 -12.06 23.56 12.84
N GLY A 61 -11.17 22.66 13.23
CA GLY A 61 -9.74 22.90 13.19
C GLY A 61 -9.21 23.06 11.76
N ARG A 62 -8.07 23.73 11.62
CA ARG A 62 -7.37 23.89 10.35
C ARG A 62 -5.96 23.33 10.44
N LEU A 63 -5.44 22.84 9.33
CA LEU A 63 -4.03 22.50 9.24
C LEU A 63 -3.17 23.77 9.37
N PRO A 64 -1.96 23.66 9.96
CA PRO A 64 -0.99 24.74 9.96
C PRO A 64 -0.68 25.20 8.52
N PRO A 65 -0.45 26.51 8.29
CA PRO A 65 -0.07 27.00 6.96
C PRO A 65 1.19 26.34 6.41
N SER A 66 2.18 26.04 7.26
CA SER A 66 3.40 25.32 6.88
C SER A 66 3.09 23.94 6.30
N THR A 67 2.18 23.19 6.93
CA THR A 67 1.72 21.89 6.44
C THR A 67 1.05 22.03 5.07
N MET A 68 0.17 23.02 4.88
CA MET A 68 -0.49 23.24 3.59
C MET A 68 0.48 23.62 2.48
N ILE A 69 1.49 24.46 2.78
CA ILE A 69 2.54 24.85 1.83
C ILE A 69 3.37 23.64 1.42
N LEU A 70 3.80 22.82 2.38
CA LEU A 70 4.58 21.61 2.11
C LEU A 70 3.78 20.59 1.28
N LEU A 71 2.50 20.40 1.58
CA LEU A 71 1.62 19.53 0.80
C LEU A 71 1.46 20.07 -0.64
N GLY A 72 1.20 21.37 -0.80
CA GLY A 72 1.07 21.99 -2.11
C GLY A 72 2.36 21.88 -2.94
N ALA A 73 3.51 22.14 -2.33
CA ALA A 73 4.81 21.96 -2.98
C ALA A 73 5.04 20.50 -3.38
N GLY A 74 4.74 19.54 -2.49
CA GLY A 74 4.85 18.11 -2.78
C GLY A 74 3.94 17.68 -3.92
N SER A 75 2.69 18.16 -3.96
CA SER A 75 1.75 17.89 -5.06
C SER A 75 2.27 18.44 -6.41
N ILE A 76 2.91 19.62 -6.40
CA ILE A 76 3.51 20.19 -7.63
C ILE A 76 4.69 19.33 -8.10
N VAL A 77 5.57 18.92 -7.18
CA VAL A 77 6.71 18.04 -7.52
C VAL A 77 6.22 16.71 -8.08
N LEU A 78 5.23 16.08 -7.45
CA LEU A 78 4.61 14.84 -7.92
C LEU A 78 3.97 14.99 -9.30
N LEU A 79 3.28 16.11 -9.55
CA LEU A 79 2.68 16.38 -10.85
C LEU A 79 3.75 16.55 -11.94
N LEU A 80 4.81 17.32 -11.65
CA LEU A 80 5.93 17.49 -12.58
C LEU A 80 6.64 16.16 -12.84
N ALA A 81 6.92 15.38 -11.80
CA ALA A 81 7.54 14.06 -11.92
C ALA A 81 6.67 13.09 -12.72
N ALA A 82 5.35 13.12 -12.55
CA ALA A 82 4.43 12.32 -13.35
C ALA A 82 4.41 12.74 -14.82
N LEU A 83 4.44 14.04 -15.11
CA LEU A 83 4.45 14.55 -16.49
C LEU A 83 5.77 14.30 -17.22
N LEU A 84 6.88 14.24 -16.48
CA LEU A 84 8.22 13.99 -17.00
C LEU A 84 8.60 12.50 -17.02
N SER A 85 7.73 11.60 -16.53
CA SER A 85 8.02 10.17 -16.49
C SER A 85 7.92 9.53 -17.89
N PRO A 86 8.53 8.35 -18.11
CA PRO A 86 8.39 7.62 -19.37
C PRO A 86 6.95 7.21 -19.70
N SER A 87 6.08 7.11 -18.68
CA SER A 87 4.67 6.73 -18.82
C SER A 87 3.76 7.72 -18.08
N PRO A 88 3.52 8.94 -18.63
CA PRO A 88 2.82 10.00 -17.90
C PRO A 88 1.38 9.65 -17.51
N ALA A 89 0.65 8.97 -18.37
CA ALA A 89 -0.73 8.56 -18.08
C ALA A 89 -0.78 7.58 -16.90
N ALA A 90 0.08 6.57 -16.90
CA ALA A 90 0.23 5.61 -15.81
C ALA A 90 0.61 6.31 -14.49
N ALA A 91 1.54 7.27 -14.53
CA ALA A 91 1.95 8.01 -13.35
C ALA A 91 0.83 8.94 -12.80
N LEU A 92 0.04 9.56 -13.69
CA LEU A 92 -1.05 10.45 -13.30
C LEU A 92 -2.27 9.71 -12.75
N PHE A 93 -2.64 8.57 -13.33
CA PHE A 93 -3.83 7.82 -12.91
C PHE A 93 -3.53 6.70 -11.91
N GLY A 94 -2.26 6.28 -11.82
CA GLY A 94 -1.76 5.24 -10.94
C GLY A 94 -1.61 3.89 -11.65
N ARG A 95 -0.68 3.06 -11.16
CA ARG A 95 -0.44 1.69 -11.62
C ARG A 95 -0.96 0.68 -10.61
N TRP A 96 -1.39 -0.50 -11.08
CA TRP A 96 -1.69 -1.62 -10.19
C TRP A 96 -0.45 -1.96 -9.34
N PRO A 97 -0.59 -2.44 -8.09
CA PRO A 97 -1.82 -2.74 -7.33
C PRO A 97 -2.40 -1.59 -6.52
N ARG A 98 -1.65 -0.51 -6.32
CA ARG A 98 -2.00 0.54 -5.35
C ARG A 98 -2.69 1.75 -5.97
N TYR A 99 -2.53 1.96 -7.27
CA TYR A 99 -3.10 3.07 -8.02
C TYR A 99 -2.79 4.45 -7.42
N GLU A 100 -1.59 4.62 -6.84
CA GLU A 100 -1.14 5.87 -6.21
C GLU A 100 -0.74 6.94 -7.23
N GLY A 101 -1.69 7.29 -8.11
CA GLY A 101 -1.64 8.47 -8.97
C GLY A 101 -2.30 9.69 -8.33
N ALA A 102 -2.52 10.73 -9.12
CA ALA A 102 -3.05 12.03 -8.70
C ALA A 102 -4.38 11.92 -7.93
N VAL A 103 -5.30 11.05 -8.34
CA VAL A 103 -6.61 10.88 -7.69
C VAL A 103 -6.45 10.32 -6.28
N VAL A 104 -5.73 9.21 -6.12
CA VAL A 104 -5.54 8.55 -4.83
C VAL A 104 -4.68 9.40 -3.89
N LEU A 105 -3.62 10.02 -4.40
CA LEU A 105 -2.78 10.94 -3.62
C LEU A 105 -3.55 12.19 -3.17
N ALA A 106 -4.43 12.73 -4.02
CA ALA A 106 -5.33 13.81 -3.63
C ALA A 106 -6.32 13.38 -2.53
N VAL A 107 -6.79 12.12 -2.57
CA VAL A 107 -7.61 11.55 -1.48
C VAL A 107 -6.81 11.49 -0.18
N TYR A 108 -5.53 11.08 -0.20
CA TYR A 108 -4.70 11.10 1.02
C TYR A 108 -4.52 12.52 1.58
N ALA A 109 -4.22 13.50 0.72
CA ALA A 109 -4.10 14.89 1.14
C ALA A 109 -5.44 15.45 1.69
N ALA A 110 -6.55 15.12 1.03
CA ALA A 110 -7.89 15.54 1.46
C ALA A 110 -8.31 14.91 2.78
N THR A 111 -7.92 13.65 3.06
CA THR A 111 -8.20 12.98 4.34
C THR A 111 -7.42 13.59 5.50
N LEU A 112 -6.20 14.08 5.26
CA LEU A 112 -5.44 14.89 6.22
C LEU A 112 -6.18 16.19 6.57
N VAL A 113 -6.68 16.91 5.57
CA VAL A 113 -7.49 18.13 5.77
C VAL A 113 -8.79 17.81 6.51
N LEU A 114 -9.45 16.72 6.12
CA LEU A 114 -10.67 16.24 6.76
C LEU A 114 -10.44 15.93 8.24
N GLY A 115 -9.37 15.23 8.57
CA GLY A 115 -8.97 14.93 9.94
C GLY A 115 -8.83 16.19 10.79
N ALA A 116 -8.16 17.22 10.27
CA ALA A 116 -8.00 18.48 10.98
C ALA A 116 -9.34 19.18 11.25
N LYS A 117 -10.23 19.16 10.26
CA LYS A 117 -11.55 19.77 10.33
C LYS A 117 -12.49 19.01 11.28
N VAL A 118 -12.48 17.69 11.22
CA VAL A 118 -13.41 16.81 11.96
C VAL A 118 -12.93 16.50 13.36
N LEU A 119 -11.63 16.38 13.62
CA LEU A 119 -11.11 16.06 14.95
C LEU A 119 -10.58 17.30 15.71
N GLY A 120 -10.46 18.45 15.04
CA GLY A 120 -10.06 19.73 15.66
C GLY A 120 -11.22 20.70 15.88
N GLY A 121 -11.05 21.71 16.74
CA GLY A 121 -12.06 22.73 17.07
C GLY A 121 -12.59 22.63 18.51
N THR A 122 -13.64 23.39 18.83
CA THR A 122 -14.20 23.55 20.19
C THR A 122 -14.71 22.25 20.80
N ASP A 123 -15.35 21.37 20.02
CA ASP A 123 -15.84 20.06 20.48
C ASP A 123 -14.92 18.88 20.11
N SER A 124 -13.60 19.09 20.09
CA SER A 124 -12.66 18.04 19.66
C SER A 124 -12.74 16.78 20.52
N THR A 125 -12.87 16.91 21.85
CA THR A 125 -12.86 15.78 22.79
C THR A 125 -13.94 14.73 22.48
N SER A 126 -15.18 15.16 22.23
CA SER A 126 -16.28 14.25 21.90
C SER A 126 -16.01 13.51 20.58
N ARG A 127 -15.49 14.21 19.57
CA ARG A 127 -15.19 13.63 18.25
C ARG A 127 -14.03 12.62 18.31
N TRP A 128 -13.02 12.87 19.15
CA TRP A 128 -11.99 11.87 19.45
C TRP A 128 -12.57 10.63 20.16
N GLN A 129 -13.53 10.79 21.07
CA GLN A 129 -14.20 9.64 21.69
C GLN A 129 -15.00 8.81 20.67
N VAL A 130 -15.66 9.45 19.70
CA VAL A 130 -16.32 8.75 18.60
C VAL A 130 -15.31 7.97 17.77
N LEU A 131 -14.17 8.58 17.43
CA LEU A 131 -13.09 7.89 16.71
C LEU A 131 -12.57 6.68 17.48
N HIS A 132 -12.25 6.82 18.77
CA HIS A 132 -11.76 5.69 19.56
C HIS A 132 -12.76 4.54 19.62
N ARG A 133 -14.06 4.83 19.80
CA ARG A 133 -15.11 3.81 19.80
C ARG A 133 -15.24 3.13 18.44
N ALA A 134 -15.21 3.91 17.35
CA ALA A 134 -15.27 3.38 15.99
C ALA A 134 -14.07 2.45 15.71
N LEU A 135 -12.85 2.87 16.06
CA LEU A 135 -11.63 2.07 15.88
C LEU A 135 -11.69 0.78 16.71
N ALA A 136 -12.13 0.88 17.97
CA ALA A 136 -12.31 -0.30 18.82
C ALA A 136 -13.33 -1.29 18.22
N LEU A 137 -14.48 -0.79 17.76
CA LEU A 137 -15.50 -1.62 17.13
C LEU A 137 -15.04 -2.25 15.82
N ALA A 138 -14.26 -1.54 15.00
CA ALA A 138 -13.72 -2.09 13.75
C ALA A 138 -12.61 -3.12 13.98
N SER A 139 -11.82 -2.98 15.05
CA SER A 139 -10.75 -3.92 15.38
C SER A 139 -11.25 -5.31 15.79
N ILE A 140 -12.46 -5.43 16.35
CA ILE A 140 -13.01 -6.71 16.80
C ILE A 140 -13.28 -7.68 15.64
N PRO A 141 -14.09 -7.34 14.62
CA PRO A 141 -14.30 -8.23 13.47
C PRO A 141 -13.02 -8.43 12.68
N LEU A 142 -12.15 -7.41 12.57
CA LEU A 142 -10.86 -7.55 11.90
C LEU A 142 -9.95 -8.57 12.63
N ALA A 143 -9.90 -8.54 13.96
CA ALA A 143 -9.15 -9.51 14.75
C ALA A 143 -9.76 -10.92 14.64
N MET A 144 -11.09 -11.04 14.63
CA MET A 144 -11.76 -12.32 14.40
C MET A 144 -11.38 -12.92 13.04
N ILE A 145 -11.39 -12.11 11.97
CA ILE A 145 -10.92 -12.55 10.65
C ILE A 145 -9.45 -12.97 10.73
N CYS A 146 -8.57 -12.19 11.35
CA CYS A 146 -7.15 -12.56 11.50
C CYS A 146 -6.97 -13.90 12.21
N ILE A 147 -7.74 -14.17 13.27
CA ILE A 147 -7.69 -15.42 14.04
C ILE A 147 -8.11 -16.59 13.15
N LEU A 148 -9.24 -16.45 12.43
CA LEU A 148 -9.73 -17.47 11.51
C LEU A 148 -8.68 -17.75 10.42
N GLU A 149 -8.15 -16.71 9.79
CA GLU A 149 -7.12 -16.83 8.76
C GLU A 149 -5.85 -17.52 9.30
N SER A 150 -5.43 -17.18 10.51
CA SER A 150 -4.28 -17.81 11.18
C SER A 150 -4.51 -19.28 11.49
N ALA A 151 -5.78 -19.68 11.69
CA ALA A 151 -6.19 -21.06 11.89
C ALA A 151 -6.44 -21.81 10.56
N GLY A 152 -6.13 -21.20 9.40
CA GLY A 152 -6.36 -21.77 8.07
C GLY A 152 -7.79 -21.58 7.54
N LEU A 153 -8.70 -20.99 8.32
CA LEU A 153 -10.06 -20.67 7.90
C LEU A 153 -10.06 -19.33 7.15
N ARG A 154 -10.31 -19.35 5.83
CA ARG A 154 -10.24 -18.16 4.97
C ARG A 154 -11.63 -17.69 4.52
N PRO A 155 -12.40 -17.01 5.39
CA PRO A 155 -13.78 -16.58 5.06
C PRO A 155 -13.83 -15.58 3.90
N LEU A 156 -12.73 -14.87 3.64
CA LEU A 156 -12.59 -13.93 2.54
C LEU A 156 -11.69 -14.49 1.42
N GLY A 157 -11.41 -15.79 1.38
CA GLY A 157 -10.53 -16.42 0.40
C GLY A 157 -9.03 -16.10 0.60
N GLY A 158 -8.22 -16.55 -0.36
CA GLY A 158 -6.75 -16.58 -0.25
C GLY A 158 -6.24 -17.99 0.03
N ALA A 159 -5.01 -18.30 -0.41
CA ALA A 159 -4.40 -19.60 -0.21
C ALA A 159 -4.07 -19.86 1.28
N ALA A 160 -4.15 -21.13 1.71
CA ALA A 160 -4.06 -21.53 3.11
C ALA A 160 -2.67 -21.26 3.74
N ASP A 161 -1.64 -21.25 2.90
CA ASP A 161 -0.23 -20.98 3.19
C ASP A 161 0.10 -19.48 3.30
N LEU A 162 -0.80 -18.58 2.87
CA LEU A 162 -0.58 -17.14 2.92
C LEU A 162 -0.81 -16.58 4.33
N ARG A 163 -0.17 -15.46 4.67
CA ARG A 163 -0.38 -14.80 5.98
C ARG A 163 -1.81 -14.23 6.12
N PRO A 164 -2.33 -14.04 7.34
CA PRO A 164 -3.55 -13.26 7.56
C PRO A 164 -3.40 -11.86 6.98
N GLY A 165 -4.37 -11.42 6.20
CA GLY A 165 -4.24 -10.19 5.43
C GLY A 165 -5.31 -9.94 4.40
N ALA A 166 -6.29 -10.85 4.22
CA ALA A 166 -7.24 -10.71 3.14
C ALA A 166 -8.00 -9.39 3.26
N THR A 167 -8.48 -8.98 4.44
CA THR A 167 -9.33 -7.77 4.57
C THR A 167 -8.70 -6.49 4.01
N LEU A 168 -7.38 -6.34 4.20
CA LEU A 168 -6.63 -5.17 3.71
C LEU A 168 -5.90 -5.43 2.39
N GLY A 169 -5.99 -6.65 1.84
CA GLY A 169 -5.34 -7.08 0.61
C GLY A 169 -3.91 -7.60 0.80
N ASN A 170 -3.27 -7.31 1.92
CA ASN A 170 -2.01 -7.92 2.31
C ASN A 170 -1.80 -7.88 3.83
N ALA A 171 -0.93 -8.77 4.32
CA ALA A 171 -0.65 -8.90 5.74
C ALA A 171 0.01 -7.66 6.36
N SER A 172 0.90 -6.98 5.63
CA SER A 172 1.59 -5.79 6.15
C SER A 172 0.63 -4.64 6.40
N ASP A 173 -0.27 -4.36 5.46
CA ASP A 173 -1.30 -3.32 5.62
C ASP A 173 -2.25 -3.65 6.78
N GLN A 174 -2.69 -4.91 6.89
CA GLN A 174 -3.50 -5.37 8.01
C GLN A 174 -2.78 -5.14 9.35
N GLY A 175 -1.49 -5.49 9.43
CA GLY A 175 -0.68 -5.27 10.61
C GLY A 175 -0.49 -3.78 10.95
N LEU A 176 -0.26 -2.93 9.96
CA LEU A 176 -0.13 -1.48 10.13
C LEU A 176 -1.44 -0.81 10.58
N VAL A 177 -2.60 -1.30 10.14
CA VAL A 177 -3.90 -0.90 10.71
C VAL A 177 -3.98 -1.27 12.19
N GLY A 178 -3.54 -2.47 12.57
CA GLY A 178 -3.39 -2.89 13.97
C GLY A 178 -2.52 -1.92 14.78
N VAL A 179 -1.36 -1.51 14.24
CA VAL A 179 -0.46 -0.53 14.86
C VAL A 179 -1.15 0.82 15.08
N MET A 180 -1.83 1.35 14.06
CA MET A 180 -2.50 2.65 14.17
C MET A 180 -3.63 2.62 15.19
N ILE A 181 -4.44 1.55 15.22
CA ILE A 181 -5.51 1.39 16.20
C ILE A 181 -4.93 1.24 17.61
N ALA A 182 -3.89 0.39 17.78
CA ALA A 182 -3.22 0.21 19.06
C ALA A 182 -2.64 1.53 19.59
N GLY A 183 -1.96 2.31 18.75
CA GLY A 183 -1.44 3.63 19.11
C GLY A 183 -2.54 4.60 19.53
N ALA A 184 -3.62 4.68 18.75
CA ALA A 184 -4.75 5.57 19.04
C ALA A 184 -5.50 5.19 20.33
N LEU A 185 -5.54 3.90 20.69
CA LEU A 185 -6.28 3.39 21.85
C LEU A 185 -5.42 3.16 23.10
N ALA A 186 -4.09 3.11 22.99
CA ALA A 186 -3.17 2.73 24.06
C ALA A 186 -3.42 3.52 25.36
N LEU A 187 -3.36 4.85 25.31
CA LEU A 187 -3.59 5.68 26.50
C LEU A 187 -5.07 5.91 26.82
N PRO A 188 -5.97 6.12 25.84
CA PRO A 188 -7.41 6.25 26.13
C PRO A 188 -8.02 5.01 26.81
N SER A 189 -7.56 3.80 26.50
CA SER A 189 -8.07 2.55 27.09
C SER A 189 -7.74 2.38 28.58
N LEU A 190 -6.70 3.07 29.07
CA LEU A 190 -6.29 3.07 30.46
C LEU A 190 -7.14 4.03 31.32
N GLN A 191 -7.90 4.93 30.71
CA GLN A 191 -8.72 5.88 31.45
C GLN A 191 -10.00 5.21 32.00
N PRO A 192 -10.36 5.48 33.27
CA PRO A 192 -11.60 4.97 33.84
C PRO A 192 -12.82 5.62 33.18
N GLY A 193 -13.83 4.81 32.84
CA GLY A 193 -15.07 5.29 32.24
C GLY A 193 -15.98 4.17 31.73
N LYS A 194 -17.25 4.48 31.44
CA LYS A 194 -18.26 3.49 31.01
C LYS A 194 -17.88 2.73 29.73
N SER A 195 -17.10 3.34 28.83
CA SER A 195 -16.62 2.70 27.59
C SER A 195 -15.22 2.08 27.70
N SER A 196 -14.62 2.05 28.90
CA SER A 196 -13.23 1.58 29.09
C SER A 196 -13.03 0.13 28.67
N TRP A 197 -14.01 -0.75 28.93
CA TRP A 197 -13.94 -2.15 28.51
C TRP A 197 -13.82 -2.29 26.98
N LEU A 198 -14.63 -1.54 26.22
CA LEU A 198 -14.62 -1.55 24.76
C LEU A 198 -13.29 -1.06 24.19
N LEU A 199 -12.72 -0.01 24.78
CA LEU A 199 -11.42 0.52 24.32
C LEU A 199 -10.28 -0.44 24.66
N ARG A 200 -10.35 -1.16 25.79
CA ARG A 200 -9.37 -2.19 26.16
C ARG A 200 -9.45 -3.41 25.26
N THR A 201 -10.65 -3.91 24.99
CA THR A 201 -10.85 -5.03 24.06
C THR A 201 -10.40 -4.65 22.66
N GLY A 202 -10.74 -3.44 22.19
CA GLY A 202 -10.28 -2.94 20.90
C GLY A 202 -8.77 -2.76 20.82
N CYS A 203 -8.12 -2.25 21.88
CA CYS A 203 -6.66 -2.14 21.93
C CYS A 203 -5.98 -3.51 21.91
N ALA A 204 -6.50 -4.49 22.66
CA ALA A 204 -5.98 -5.86 22.65
C ALA A 204 -6.18 -6.53 21.29
N ALA A 205 -7.36 -6.37 20.67
CA ALA A 205 -7.64 -6.83 19.31
C ALA A 205 -6.67 -6.23 18.30
N ALA A 206 -6.36 -4.92 18.41
CA ALA A 206 -5.42 -4.24 17.53
C ALA A 206 -3.98 -4.74 17.65
N VAL A 207 -3.50 -4.99 18.87
CA VAL A 207 -2.19 -5.64 19.10
C VAL A 207 -2.18 -7.04 18.49
N LEU A 208 -3.26 -7.80 18.68
CA LEU A 208 -3.38 -9.14 18.13
C LEU A 208 -3.37 -9.14 16.58
N ILE A 209 -4.09 -8.21 15.94
CA ILE A 209 -4.05 -8.01 14.48
C ILE A 209 -2.62 -7.78 14.00
N ALA A 210 -1.89 -6.87 14.67
CA ALA A 210 -0.52 -6.55 14.32
C ALA A 210 0.43 -7.76 14.47
N VAL A 211 0.30 -8.55 15.53
CA VAL A 211 1.14 -9.74 15.75
C VAL A 211 0.77 -10.88 14.79
N LEU A 212 -0.52 -11.21 14.64
CA LEU A 212 -0.98 -12.28 13.74
C LEU A 212 -0.68 -12.01 12.27
N SER A 213 -0.51 -10.74 11.88
CA SER A 213 -0.06 -10.41 10.52
C SER A 213 1.31 -11.00 10.16
N GLY A 214 2.15 -11.33 11.15
CA GLY A 214 3.53 -11.75 10.94
C GLY A 214 4.38 -10.72 10.18
N SER A 215 3.97 -9.44 10.17
CA SER A 215 4.69 -8.36 9.49
C SER A 215 5.71 -7.71 10.41
N ARG A 216 7.00 -7.76 10.01
CA ARG A 216 8.09 -7.06 10.72
C ARG A 216 7.85 -5.55 10.79
N ALA A 217 7.25 -4.97 9.76
CA ALA A 217 6.85 -3.56 9.75
C ALA A 217 5.85 -3.25 10.87
N ALA A 218 4.86 -4.13 11.07
CA ALA A 218 3.87 -3.98 12.13
C ALA A 218 4.50 -4.14 13.53
N LEU A 219 5.41 -5.11 13.71
CA LEU A 219 6.12 -5.30 14.98
C LEU A 219 6.98 -4.08 15.35
N LEU A 220 7.77 -3.55 14.40
CA LEU A 220 8.54 -2.32 14.59
C LEU A 220 7.62 -1.13 14.92
N GLY A 221 6.47 -1.04 14.25
CA GLY A 221 5.45 -0.04 14.52
C GLY A 221 4.88 -0.14 15.94
N LEU A 222 4.61 -1.35 16.46
CA LEU A 222 4.15 -1.55 17.84
C LEU A 222 5.21 -1.14 18.87
N VAL A 223 6.49 -1.45 18.63
CA VAL A 223 7.59 -0.97 19.48
C VAL A 223 7.62 0.55 19.51
N ALA A 224 7.51 1.20 18.35
CA ALA A 224 7.44 2.65 18.26
C ALA A 224 6.22 3.23 19.01
N VAL A 225 5.06 2.57 18.96
CA VAL A 225 3.87 2.95 19.74
C VAL A 225 4.17 2.95 21.25
N VAL A 226 4.79 1.89 21.78
CA VAL A 226 5.15 1.81 23.20
C VAL A 226 6.15 2.90 23.57
N CYS A 227 7.18 3.13 22.75
CA CYS A 227 8.18 4.18 22.98
C CYS A 227 7.55 5.58 22.99
N VAL A 228 6.71 5.91 22.01
CA VAL A 228 6.08 7.24 21.91
C VAL A 228 5.09 7.48 23.06
N CYS A 229 4.28 6.49 23.42
CA CYS A 229 3.38 6.59 24.57
C CYS A 229 4.15 6.82 25.87
N THR A 230 5.22 6.07 26.09
CA THR A 230 6.06 6.17 27.30
C THR A 230 6.77 7.52 27.37
N LEU A 231 7.42 7.92 26.28
CA LEU A 231 8.12 9.21 26.19
C LEU A 231 7.15 10.39 26.30
N GLY A 232 5.98 10.30 25.64
CA GLY A 232 4.94 11.33 25.70
C GLY A 232 4.41 11.55 27.11
N VAL A 233 4.15 10.48 27.85
CA VAL A 233 3.73 10.56 29.27
C VAL A 233 4.86 11.10 30.16
N PHE A 234 6.11 10.74 29.87
CA PHE A 234 7.27 11.25 30.60
C PHE A 234 7.47 12.76 30.38
N LEU A 235 7.50 13.22 29.13
CA LEU A 235 7.69 14.63 28.75
C LEU A 235 6.51 15.53 29.12
N ALA A 236 5.32 14.95 29.29
CA ALA A 236 4.14 15.66 29.77
C ALA A 236 4.25 16.12 31.24
N ARG A 237 5.24 15.64 31.99
CA ARG A 237 5.50 16.08 33.37
C ARG A 237 6.20 17.45 33.33
N ARG A 238 5.50 18.52 33.73
CA ARG A 238 6.15 19.83 33.94
C ARG A 238 7.10 19.74 35.14
N PRO A 239 8.38 20.14 35.04
CA PRO A 239 9.16 20.51 36.21
C PRO A 239 8.67 21.90 36.68
N GLY A 240 7.57 21.92 37.44
CA GLY A 240 7.02 23.15 38.02
C GLY A 240 7.39 23.27 39.49
N LYS A 241 8.05 24.39 39.84
CA LYS A 241 8.39 24.91 41.18
C LYS A 241 7.96 24.04 42.36
N GLN A 242 8.92 23.26 42.83
CA GLN A 242 9.17 22.83 44.22
C GLN A 242 8.19 23.40 45.28
N SER A 243 7.02 22.77 45.42
CA SER A 243 6.38 22.68 46.73
C SER A 243 7.17 21.64 47.52
N ARG A 244 7.87 22.11 48.55
CA ARG A 244 8.85 21.42 49.39
C ARG A 244 8.18 20.42 50.35
N LYS A 245 7.31 19.56 49.83
CA LYS A 245 6.86 18.33 50.51
C LYS A 245 7.25 17.16 49.62
N ARG A 246 8.16 16.31 50.13
CA ARG A 246 8.45 14.98 49.56
C ARG A 246 7.11 14.27 49.32
N THR A 247 6.64 14.29 48.09
CA THR A 247 5.47 13.54 47.63
C THR A 247 5.97 12.27 46.95
N PRO A 248 5.18 11.18 46.93
CA PRO A 248 5.57 9.84 46.49
C PRO A 248 5.70 9.74 44.95
N THR A 249 6.38 10.68 44.32
CA THR A 249 6.46 10.83 42.86
C THR A 249 7.66 10.11 42.23
N GLN A 250 8.62 9.65 43.03
CA GLN A 250 9.67 8.72 42.60
C GLN A 250 9.15 7.28 42.38
N GLY A 251 8.02 6.88 42.99
CA GLY A 251 7.40 5.57 42.74
C GLY A 251 6.69 5.46 41.38
N LEU A 252 6.41 6.59 40.72
CA LEU A 252 5.62 6.64 39.49
C LEU A 252 6.48 6.69 38.20
N THR A 253 7.79 6.89 38.29
CA THR A 253 8.74 6.67 37.17
C THR A 253 8.97 5.18 36.95
N TRP A 254 9.12 4.42 38.05
CA TRP A 254 9.11 2.96 38.04
C TRP A 254 7.83 2.39 37.42
N ASN A 255 6.64 2.90 37.78
CA ASN A 255 5.39 2.39 37.20
C ASN A 255 5.26 2.63 35.69
N GLY A 256 5.71 3.78 35.17
CA GLY A 256 5.68 4.05 33.72
C GLY A 256 6.68 3.20 32.93
N MET A 257 7.91 3.06 33.44
CA MET A 257 8.93 2.19 32.87
C MET A 257 8.56 0.70 33.02
N ALA A 258 7.90 0.31 34.11
CA ALA A 258 7.39 -1.04 34.32
C ALA A 258 6.21 -1.37 33.40
N ILE A 259 5.30 -0.42 33.13
CA ILE A 259 4.24 -0.60 32.13
C ILE A 259 4.84 -0.75 30.72
N ALA A 260 5.84 0.07 30.37
CA ALA A 260 6.53 -0.04 29.09
C ALA A 260 7.28 -1.38 28.96
N GLY A 261 8.07 -1.74 29.98
CA GLY A 261 8.79 -3.01 30.07
C GLY A 261 7.84 -4.21 30.03
N GLY A 262 6.73 -4.16 30.78
CA GLY A 262 5.70 -5.19 30.77
C GLY A 262 4.97 -5.29 29.43
N SER A 263 4.74 -4.18 28.75
CA SER A 263 4.13 -4.15 27.41
C SER A 263 5.06 -4.73 26.35
N LEU A 264 6.37 -4.40 26.40
CA LEU A 264 7.39 -4.99 25.52
C LEU A 264 7.59 -6.48 25.81
N ALA A 265 7.64 -6.88 27.08
CA ALA A 265 7.74 -8.29 27.47
C ALA A 265 6.50 -9.08 27.04
N GLY A 266 5.30 -8.51 27.21
CA GLY A 266 4.05 -9.10 26.73
C GLY A 266 4.00 -9.24 25.21
N LEU A 267 4.48 -8.23 24.47
CA LEU A 267 4.61 -8.30 23.03
C LEU A 267 5.61 -9.39 22.60
N ALA A 268 6.79 -9.45 23.24
CA ALA A 268 7.78 -10.47 22.96
C ALA A 268 7.23 -11.88 23.22
N LEU A 269 6.52 -12.07 24.34
CA LEU A 269 5.85 -13.32 24.66
C LEU A 269 4.80 -13.70 23.60
N LEU A 270 3.95 -12.76 23.17
CA LEU A 270 2.97 -13.01 22.11
C LEU A 270 3.63 -13.43 20.78
N VAL A 271 4.72 -12.76 20.39
CA VAL A 271 5.47 -13.10 19.18
C VAL A 271 6.06 -14.51 19.28
N VAL A 272 6.60 -14.89 20.43
CA VAL A 272 7.16 -16.24 20.65
C VAL A 272 6.06 -17.32 20.65
N LEU A 273 4.90 -17.02 21.23
CA LEU A 273 3.78 -17.96 21.33
C LEU A 273 3.02 -18.17 20.01
N ILE A 274 3.09 -17.23 19.07
CA ILE A 274 2.41 -17.31 17.77
C ILE A 274 3.41 -17.83 16.72
N PRO A 275 3.28 -19.10 16.26
CA PRO A 275 4.28 -19.72 15.38
C PRO A 275 4.58 -18.90 14.12
N GLY A 276 3.54 -18.43 13.41
CA GLY A 276 3.73 -17.64 12.19
C GLY A 276 4.47 -16.32 12.40
N ALA A 277 4.35 -15.69 13.58
CA ALA A 277 5.07 -14.48 13.93
C ALA A 277 6.52 -14.79 14.35
N ARG A 278 6.72 -15.84 15.16
CA ARG A 278 8.02 -16.35 15.58
C ARG A 278 8.88 -16.73 14.38
N ASP A 279 8.38 -17.60 13.52
CA ASP A 279 9.16 -18.15 12.42
C ASP A 279 9.59 -17.00 11.48
N ARG A 280 8.69 -16.05 11.18
CA ARG A 280 9.07 -14.88 10.38
C ARG A 280 10.05 -13.92 11.06
N LEU A 281 10.13 -13.89 12.37
CA LEU A 281 11.14 -13.08 13.06
C LEU A 281 12.53 -13.72 12.97
N PHE A 282 12.62 -15.05 13.05
CA PHE A 282 13.90 -15.77 13.14
C PHE A 282 14.44 -16.33 11.82
N TYR A 283 13.63 -16.45 10.76
CA TYR A 283 14.10 -16.88 9.42
C TYR A 283 14.65 -15.70 8.58
N GLY A 284 15.86 -15.86 8.02
CA GLY A 284 16.71 -14.78 7.50
C GLY A 284 16.43 -14.26 6.09
N ASP A 285 15.83 -15.05 5.18
CA ASP A 285 15.86 -14.79 3.73
C ASP A 285 15.26 -13.43 3.32
N THR A 286 14.21 -12.99 4.02
CA THR A 286 13.57 -11.70 3.76
C THR A 286 14.39 -10.46 4.18
N VAL A 287 15.43 -10.63 5.03
CA VAL A 287 16.36 -9.53 5.36
C VAL A 287 17.31 -9.29 4.20
N THR A 288 17.89 -10.36 3.67
CA THR A 288 18.88 -10.32 2.59
C THR A 288 18.28 -9.72 1.31
N GLY A 289 17.09 -10.16 0.91
CA GLY A 289 16.37 -9.59 -0.24
C GLY A 289 16.07 -8.09 -0.09
N ARG A 290 15.73 -7.60 1.12
CA ARG A 290 15.49 -6.17 1.36
C ARG A 290 16.75 -5.31 1.21
N TRP A 291 17.90 -5.83 1.62
CA TRP A 291 19.16 -5.11 1.48
C TRP A 291 19.52 -4.92 0.01
N LEU A 292 19.43 -6.00 -0.78
CA LEU A 292 19.64 -5.95 -2.23
C LEU A 292 18.67 -4.99 -2.91
N LEU A 293 17.38 -5.03 -2.53
CA LEU A 293 16.35 -4.13 -3.05
C LEU A 293 16.74 -2.66 -2.84
N TRP A 294 17.18 -2.32 -1.62
CA TRP A 294 17.54 -0.94 -1.29
C TRP A 294 18.83 -0.50 -1.97
N GLN A 295 19.82 -1.38 -2.11
CA GLN A 295 21.05 -1.07 -2.84
C GLN A 295 20.76 -0.72 -4.29
N GLN A 296 20.03 -1.58 -4.99
CA GLN A 296 19.63 -1.38 -6.40
C GLN A 296 18.71 -0.16 -6.56
N THR A 297 17.82 0.06 -5.58
CA THR A 297 16.98 1.26 -5.53
C THR A 297 17.81 2.55 -5.44
N LEU A 298 18.90 2.54 -4.66
CA LEU A 298 19.78 3.70 -4.51
C LEU A 298 20.58 3.97 -5.78
N GLU A 299 21.02 2.93 -6.48
CA GLU A 299 21.65 3.03 -7.81
C GLU A 299 20.67 3.68 -8.81
N MET A 300 19.43 3.20 -8.86
CA MET A 300 18.38 3.81 -9.68
C MET A 300 18.09 5.27 -9.27
N ALA A 301 18.04 5.58 -7.98
CA ALA A 301 17.84 6.95 -7.53
C ALA A 301 18.98 7.89 -7.92
N TRP A 302 20.21 7.37 -8.04
CA TRP A 302 21.38 8.14 -8.46
C TRP A 302 21.34 8.52 -9.93
N GLU A 303 20.77 7.67 -10.79
CA GLU A 303 20.54 7.97 -12.21
C GLU A 303 19.35 8.91 -12.43
N HIS A 304 18.42 8.97 -11.47
CA HIS A 304 17.20 9.80 -11.54
C HIS A 304 17.04 10.79 -10.36
N PRO A 305 18.02 11.68 -10.06
CA PRO A 305 18.06 12.40 -8.80
C PRO A 305 17.00 13.50 -8.64
N TRP A 306 16.52 14.10 -9.72
CA TRP A 306 15.69 15.32 -9.65
C TRP A 306 14.19 15.07 -9.61
N PHE A 307 13.69 14.16 -10.44
CA PHE A 307 12.26 13.82 -10.52
C PHE A 307 11.99 12.33 -10.30
N GLY A 308 13.03 11.53 -10.05
CA GLY A 308 12.90 10.09 -9.94
C GLY A 308 12.37 9.47 -11.24
N VAL A 309 11.68 8.35 -11.11
CA VAL A 309 11.00 7.62 -12.19
C VAL A 309 9.51 7.95 -12.26
N GLY A 310 9.05 8.90 -11.45
CA GLY A 310 7.66 9.30 -11.32
C GLY A 310 6.81 8.35 -10.45
N PRO A 311 5.62 8.77 -10.01
CA PRO A 311 4.72 7.94 -9.21
C PRO A 311 4.36 6.64 -9.93
N GLY A 312 4.57 5.49 -9.27
CA GLY A 312 4.25 4.18 -9.85
C GLY A 312 5.25 3.66 -10.90
N GLY A 313 6.24 4.44 -11.32
CA GLY A 313 7.23 4.02 -12.33
C GLY A 313 8.27 3.02 -11.84
N PHE A 314 8.30 2.73 -10.52
CA PHE A 314 9.25 1.77 -9.94
C PHE A 314 9.16 0.39 -10.61
N VAL A 315 7.94 -0.11 -10.83
CA VAL A 315 7.72 -1.45 -11.40
C VAL A 315 8.25 -1.58 -12.83
N ASP A 316 8.27 -0.46 -13.58
CA ASP A 316 8.68 -0.45 -14.98
C ASP A 316 10.20 -0.31 -15.13
N VAL A 317 10.86 0.38 -14.19
CA VAL A 317 12.30 0.70 -14.28
C VAL A 317 13.17 -0.26 -13.46
N PHE A 318 12.68 -0.75 -12.32
CA PHE A 318 13.45 -1.63 -11.42
C PHE A 318 14.01 -2.91 -12.08
N PRO A 319 13.34 -3.58 -13.04
CA PRO A 319 13.89 -4.77 -13.69
C PRO A 319 15.28 -4.57 -14.31
N GLY A 320 15.61 -3.36 -14.76
CA GLY A 320 16.93 -3.04 -15.33
C GLY A 320 18.05 -2.91 -14.30
N TYR A 321 17.71 -2.79 -13.02
CA TYR A 321 18.65 -2.67 -11.91
C TYR A 321 18.81 -3.97 -11.11
N GLN A 322 18.10 -5.03 -11.50
CA GLN A 322 18.31 -6.34 -10.90
C GLN A 322 19.73 -6.83 -11.18
N THR A 323 20.20 -7.76 -10.35
CA THR A 323 21.53 -8.37 -10.46
C THR A 323 21.39 -9.88 -10.48
N GLN A 324 22.44 -10.59 -10.88
CA GLN A 324 22.47 -12.06 -10.79
C GLN A 324 22.18 -12.54 -9.36
N GLN A 325 22.78 -11.88 -8.36
CA GLN A 325 22.54 -12.20 -6.96
C GLN A 325 21.06 -12.03 -6.56
N TRP A 326 20.38 -11.01 -7.09
CA TRP A 326 18.95 -10.82 -6.86
C TRP A 326 18.14 -11.97 -7.46
N ALA A 327 18.41 -12.33 -8.72
CA ALA A 327 17.70 -13.40 -9.41
C ALA A 327 17.85 -14.74 -8.65
N GLU A 328 19.08 -15.08 -8.24
CA GLU A 328 19.37 -16.31 -7.50
C GLU A 328 18.73 -16.35 -6.09
N GLN A 329 18.66 -15.22 -5.38
CA GLN A 329 18.23 -15.21 -3.97
C GLN A 329 16.75 -14.86 -3.77
N THR A 330 16.15 -14.12 -4.70
CA THR A 330 14.78 -13.58 -4.56
C THR A 330 13.86 -14.00 -5.70
N GLY A 331 14.42 -14.43 -6.84
CA GLY A 331 13.70 -14.61 -8.09
C GLY A 331 13.68 -13.31 -8.92
N GLY A 332 14.07 -13.42 -10.18
CA GLY A 332 14.02 -12.31 -11.14
C GLY A 332 12.67 -12.13 -11.82
N ASP A 333 11.82 -13.15 -11.76
CA ASP A 333 10.47 -13.13 -12.30
C ASP A 333 9.52 -12.54 -11.25
N PHE A 334 8.72 -11.52 -11.63
CA PHE A 334 7.85 -10.71 -10.73
C PHE A 334 8.57 -9.69 -9.83
N PRO A 335 9.12 -8.61 -10.42
CA PRO A 335 9.76 -7.54 -9.67
C PRO A 335 8.81 -6.90 -8.64
N PRO A 336 9.32 -6.42 -7.50
CA PRO A 336 8.53 -5.69 -6.54
C PRO A 336 7.93 -4.41 -7.14
N ASP A 337 6.75 -4.02 -6.67
CA ASP A 337 6.06 -2.81 -7.12
C ASP A 337 6.49 -1.54 -6.34
N SER A 338 7.38 -1.68 -5.35
CA SER A 338 7.86 -0.59 -4.48
C SER A 338 9.21 -0.93 -3.85
N PRO A 339 10.03 0.08 -3.50
CA PRO A 339 11.26 -0.11 -2.72
C PRO A 339 11.04 -0.50 -1.26
N HIS A 340 9.79 -0.63 -0.78
CA HIS A 340 9.47 -1.01 0.60
C HIS A 340 10.12 -0.11 1.66
N SER A 341 10.24 1.18 1.35
CA SER A 341 10.60 2.24 2.29
C SER A 341 9.96 3.52 1.79
N TRP A 342 9.11 4.16 2.59
CA TRP A 342 8.42 5.38 2.14
C TRP A 342 9.37 6.54 1.80
N LEU A 343 10.59 6.55 2.36
CA LEU A 343 11.62 7.52 2.02
C LEU A 343 12.20 7.26 0.62
N LEU A 344 12.54 6.01 0.33
CA LEU A 344 12.98 5.62 -1.01
C LEU A 344 11.86 5.76 -2.03
N GLN A 345 10.61 5.46 -1.63
CA GLN A 345 9.44 5.67 -2.46
C GLN A 345 9.23 7.16 -2.79
N ALA A 346 9.41 8.07 -1.82
CA ALA A 346 9.36 9.50 -2.07
C ALA A 346 10.52 9.97 -2.98
N LEU A 347 11.73 9.44 -2.77
CA LEU A 347 12.89 9.72 -3.62
C LEU A 347 12.66 9.30 -5.08
N LEU A 348 12.06 8.13 -5.31
CA LEU A 348 11.81 7.63 -6.66
C LEU A 348 10.56 8.23 -7.32
N ALA A 349 9.55 8.63 -6.54
CA ALA A 349 8.33 9.22 -7.07
C ALA A 349 8.48 10.69 -7.48
N GLY A 350 9.45 11.42 -6.92
CA GLY A 350 9.63 12.84 -7.21
C GLY A 350 11.02 13.40 -6.93
N GLY A 351 12.05 12.53 -6.90
CA GLY A 351 13.44 12.89 -6.70
C GLY A 351 13.78 13.39 -5.29
N ILE A 352 15.00 13.91 -5.17
CA ILE A 352 15.51 14.60 -3.99
C ILE A 352 14.55 15.71 -3.51
N PRO A 353 13.92 16.53 -4.40
CA PRO A 353 12.96 17.55 -3.95
C PRO A 353 11.80 16.97 -3.15
N LEU A 354 11.19 15.86 -3.61
CA LEU A 354 10.07 15.25 -2.89
C LEU A 354 10.52 14.61 -1.58
N LEU A 355 11.68 13.93 -1.55
CA LEU A 355 12.26 13.38 -0.33
C LEU A 355 12.47 14.48 0.73
N LEU A 356 13.06 15.61 0.36
CA LEU A 356 13.29 16.74 1.27
C LEU A 356 11.97 17.30 1.80
N LEU A 357 10.97 17.50 0.94
CA LEU A 357 9.64 17.97 1.34
C LEU A 357 8.96 16.98 2.29
N ALA A 358 9.10 15.68 2.04
CA ALA A 358 8.53 14.63 2.87
C ALA A 358 9.18 14.58 4.27
N VAL A 359 10.51 14.72 4.35
CA VAL A 359 11.25 14.84 5.62
C VAL A 359 10.86 16.12 6.37
N LEU A 360 10.79 17.25 5.67
CA LEU A 360 10.34 18.53 6.26
C LEU A 360 8.91 18.44 6.78
N LEU A 361 8.02 17.75 6.07
CA LEU A 361 6.64 17.51 6.49
C LEU A 361 6.60 16.64 7.75
N ALA A 362 7.41 15.58 7.82
CA ALA A 362 7.52 14.73 9.01
C ALA A 362 8.04 15.51 10.23
N VAL A 363 9.12 16.28 10.06
CA VAL A 363 9.69 17.13 11.13
C VAL A 363 8.68 18.19 11.59
N SER A 364 8.02 18.87 10.65
CA SER A 364 6.97 19.86 10.94
C SER A 364 5.79 19.23 11.69
N THR A 365 5.41 18.01 11.32
CA THR A 365 4.33 17.24 11.97
C THR A 365 4.69 16.92 13.41
N ILE A 366 5.88 16.36 13.66
CA ILE A 366 6.36 16.03 15.01
C ILE A 366 6.46 17.31 15.87
N ARG A 367 7.06 18.37 15.34
CA ARG A 367 7.18 19.66 16.04
C ARG A 367 5.82 20.20 16.46
N THR A 368 4.86 20.24 15.55
CA THR A 368 3.50 20.73 15.81
C THR A 368 2.77 19.86 16.82
N ALA A 369 2.88 18.54 16.70
CA ALA A 369 2.29 17.58 17.63
C ALA A 369 2.84 17.78 19.05
N VAL A 370 4.17 17.92 19.20
CA VAL A 370 4.82 18.14 20.50
C VAL A 370 4.34 19.45 21.15
N ILE A 371 4.25 20.53 20.37
CA ILE A 371 3.73 21.82 20.87
C ILE A 371 2.30 21.64 21.40
N ARG A 372 1.43 20.97 20.64
CA ARG A 372 0.04 20.74 21.04
C ARG A 372 -0.10 19.83 22.26
N ILE A 373 0.70 18.77 22.34
CA ILE A 373 0.72 17.86 23.50
C ILE A 373 1.14 18.62 24.76
N ARG A 374 2.15 19.50 24.67
CA ARG A 374 2.60 20.32 25.80
C ARG A 374 1.57 21.34 26.26
N SER A 375 0.74 21.86 25.35
CA SER A 375 -0.35 22.79 25.68
C SER A 375 -1.63 22.11 26.16
N ALA A 376 -1.86 20.83 25.83
CA ALA A 376 -3.06 20.10 26.21
C ALA A 376 -3.02 19.62 27.67
N GLU A 377 -4.17 19.37 28.27
CA GLU A 377 -4.30 18.87 29.66
C GLU A 377 -5.18 17.62 29.73
N GLY A 378 -5.03 16.86 30.83
CA GLY A 378 -5.85 15.69 31.16
C GLY A 378 -6.04 14.69 30.01
N THR A 379 -7.29 14.29 29.78
CA THR A 379 -7.67 13.32 28.73
C THR A 379 -7.27 13.75 27.33
N GLN A 380 -7.34 15.05 27.02
CA GLN A 380 -6.98 15.55 25.69
C GLN A 380 -5.49 15.32 25.39
N ARG A 381 -4.62 15.49 26.40
CA ARG A 381 -3.18 15.22 26.25
C ARG A 381 -2.91 13.75 25.90
N ASN A 382 -3.56 12.82 26.61
CA ASN A 382 -3.40 11.38 26.35
C ASN A 382 -3.88 10.99 24.96
N THR A 383 -5.01 11.57 24.50
CA THR A 383 -5.50 11.40 23.13
C THR A 383 -4.49 11.86 22.10
N LEU A 384 -3.87 13.04 22.29
CA LEU A 384 -2.87 13.55 21.35
C LEU A 384 -1.57 12.71 21.36
N ILE A 385 -1.15 12.20 22.52
CA ILE A 385 -0.01 11.27 22.60
C ILE A 385 -0.33 9.97 21.86
N GLY A 386 -1.53 9.40 22.05
CA GLY A 386 -1.97 8.20 21.33
C GLY A 386 -2.05 8.41 19.81
N ALA A 387 -2.59 9.57 19.38
CA ALA A 387 -2.61 9.94 17.97
C ALA A 387 -1.18 10.09 17.38
N LEU A 388 -0.24 10.69 18.12
CA LEU A 388 1.17 10.73 17.72
C LEU A 388 1.78 9.34 17.65
N ALA A 389 1.48 8.46 18.62
CA ALA A 389 1.96 7.08 18.61
C ALA A 389 1.44 6.30 17.41
N ALA A 390 0.17 6.48 17.02
CA ALA A 390 -0.40 5.88 15.81
C ALA A 390 0.32 6.34 14.54
N VAL A 391 0.53 7.65 14.38
CA VAL A 391 1.17 8.24 13.18
C VAL A 391 2.65 7.86 13.10
N VAL A 392 3.38 7.92 14.22
CA VAL A 392 4.80 7.52 14.28
C VAL A 392 4.95 6.01 14.11
N GLY A 393 4.09 5.21 14.72
CA GLY A 393 4.08 3.75 14.56
C GLY A 393 3.86 3.34 13.10
N TYR A 394 2.93 4.00 12.41
CA TYR A 394 2.75 3.84 10.97
C TYR A 394 4.00 4.25 10.18
N GLY A 395 4.53 5.46 10.42
CA GLY A 395 5.72 5.95 9.71
C GLY A 395 6.98 5.11 9.93
N VAL A 396 7.18 4.56 11.13
CA VAL A 396 8.27 3.61 11.43
C VAL A 396 8.04 2.28 10.71
N GLY A 397 6.81 1.76 10.71
CA GLY A 397 6.49 0.56 9.96
C GLY A 397 6.77 0.71 8.45
N LEU A 398 6.45 1.88 7.90
CA LEU A 398 6.72 2.24 6.51
C LEU A 398 8.21 2.36 6.16
N LEU A 399 9.14 2.39 7.12
CA LEU A 399 10.58 2.28 6.81
C LEU A 399 10.93 0.93 6.16
N THR A 400 10.04 -0.06 6.33
CA THR A 400 10.17 -1.37 5.70
C THR A 400 8.88 -1.82 4.99
N GLY A 401 8.08 -0.85 4.58
CA GLY A 401 6.78 -1.02 3.92
C GLY A 401 6.52 0.11 2.93
N PHE A 402 5.29 0.23 2.47
CA PHE A 402 4.87 1.20 1.47
C PHE A 402 3.51 1.78 1.82
N THR A 403 3.20 2.95 1.27
CA THR A 403 1.85 3.53 1.42
C THR A 403 0.84 2.72 0.63
N SER A 404 -0.40 2.63 1.10
CA SER A 404 -1.48 2.04 0.33
C SER A 404 -2.84 2.70 0.61
N PRO A 405 -3.85 2.51 -0.28
CA PRO A 405 -5.20 3.00 -0.03
C PRO A 405 -5.87 2.35 1.20
N GLY A 406 -5.33 1.22 1.67
CA GLY A 406 -5.80 0.50 2.85
C GLY A 406 -5.38 1.11 4.18
N THR A 407 -4.27 1.84 4.21
CA THR A 407 -3.63 2.30 5.45
C THR A 407 -3.50 3.82 5.51
N THR A 408 -3.02 4.43 4.42
CA THR A 408 -2.65 5.85 4.38
C THR A 408 -3.81 6.81 4.69
N PRO A 409 -5.05 6.59 4.21
CA PRO A 409 -6.18 7.48 4.54
C PRO A 409 -6.46 7.59 6.05
N LEU A 410 -6.37 6.48 6.80
CA LEU A 410 -6.56 6.49 8.25
C LEU A 410 -5.41 7.24 8.95
N ALA A 411 -4.16 6.95 8.55
CA ALA A 411 -2.99 7.64 9.09
C ALA A 411 -3.08 9.16 8.87
N ALA A 412 -3.44 9.57 7.65
CA ALA A 412 -3.66 10.96 7.27
C ALA A 412 -4.80 11.59 8.11
N PHE A 413 -5.93 10.90 8.27
CA PHE A 413 -7.05 11.40 9.06
C PHE A 413 -6.68 11.62 10.54
N ILE A 414 -5.99 10.67 11.17
CA ILE A 414 -5.50 10.82 12.56
C ILE A 414 -4.48 11.95 12.66
N CYS A 415 -3.52 12.01 11.72
CA CYS A 415 -2.51 13.06 11.64
C CYS A 415 -3.15 14.45 11.50
N GLY A 416 -4.22 14.57 10.72
CA GLY A 416 -4.96 15.81 10.55
C GLY A 416 -5.50 16.32 11.88
N GLY A 417 -6.14 15.43 12.64
CA GLY A 417 -6.64 15.75 13.98
C GLY A 417 -5.52 16.14 14.96
N LEU A 418 -4.37 15.46 14.86
CA LEU A 418 -3.17 15.74 15.65
C LEU A 418 -2.60 17.14 15.35
N LEU A 419 -2.66 17.59 14.09
CA LEU A 419 -2.12 18.89 13.66
C LEU A 419 -3.13 20.04 13.76
N ALA A 420 -4.41 19.74 14.00
CA ALA A 420 -5.48 20.72 13.95
C ALA A 420 -5.28 21.92 14.90
N THR A 421 -5.21 23.13 14.34
CA THR A 421 -5.17 24.40 15.09
C THR A 421 -6.57 25.01 15.17
N THR A 422 -6.88 25.72 16.26
CA THR A 422 -8.16 26.43 16.43
C THR A 422 -8.12 27.80 15.73
N VAL A 423 -9.24 28.22 15.16
CA VAL A 423 -9.37 29.48 14.41
C VAL A 423 -9.09 30.73 15.28
N ALA A 424 -9.33 30.65 16.58
CA ALA A 424 -9.13 31.75 17.53
C ALA A 424 -7.64 32.12 17.77
N ALA A 425 -6.68 31.27 17.38
CA ALA A 425 -5.26 31.54 17.58
C ALA A 425 -4.62 32.42 16.48
N SER A 426 -5.36 32.79 15.42
CA SER A 426 -4.79 33.55 14.28
C SER A 426 -5.19 35.03 14.22
N THR A 427 -5.80 35.59 15.26
CA THR A 427 -6.22 36.99 15.31
C THR A 427 -5.15 37.86 15.99
N GLN A 428 -4.03 38.08 15.30
CA GLN A 428 -3.14 39.25 15.51
C GLN A 428 -1.96 39.19 14.51
N SER A 429 -2.23 39.43 13.23
CA SER A 429 -1.20 39.90 12.28
C SER A 429 -1.91 40.58 11.13
N HIS A 430 -1.47 41.77 10.71
CA HIS A 430 -1.96 42.50 9.53
C HIS A 430 -2.25 41.53 8.37
N THR A 431 -3.54 41.27 8.10
CA THR A 431 -3.94 40.32 7.07
C THR A 431 -4.03 41.05 5.73
N SER A 432 -3.34 40.51 4.71
CA SER A 432 -3.45 41.01 3.33
C SER A 432 -4.89 40.91 2.82
N ARG A 433 -5.29 41.79 1.89
CA ARG A 433 -6.63 41.79 1.26
C ARG A 433 -7.02 40.41 0.71
N LEU A 434 -6.05 39.69 0.13
CA LEU A 434 -6.21 38.30 -0.33
C LEU A 434 -6.65 37.36 0.79
N ARG A 435 -6.01 37.45 1.97
CA ARG A 435 -6.34 36.59 3.12
C ARG A 435 -7.72 36.89 3.70
N GLN A 436 -8.16 38.15 3.65
CA GLN A 436 -9.53 38.55 4.03
C GLN A 436 -10.56 38.00 3.03
N TRP A 437 -10.27 38.07 1.73
CA TRP A 437 -11.13 37.51 0.69
C TRP A 437 -11.33 36.00 0.84
N PHE A 438 -10.27 35.22 1.04
CA PHE A 438 -10.38 33.77 1.30
C PHE A 438 -11.16 33.42 2.58
N GLN A 439 -11.28 34.36 3.52
CA GLN A 439 -12.06 34.17 4.74
C GLN A 439 -13.52 34.60 4.61
N SER A 440 -13.89 35.26 3.51
CA SER A 440 -15.24 35.75 3.25
C SER A 440 -16.25 34.61 3.05
N PRO A 441 -17.55 34.81 3.37
CA PRO A 441 -18.60 33.85 3.10
C PRO A 441 -18.63 33.31 1.65
N PRO A 442 -18.53 34.13 0.58
CA PRO A 442 -18.55 33.62 -0.79
C PRO A 442 -17.34 32.72 -1.09
N ALA A 443 -16.14 33.06 -0.61
CA ALA A 443 -14.96 32.21 -0.81
C ALA A 443 -15.08 30.86 -0.09
N ARG A 444 -15.69 30.81 1.11
CA ARG A 444 -15.96 29.55 1.82
C ARG A 444 -17.00 28.70 1.10
N THR A 445 -18.04 29.33 0.55
CA THR A 445 -19.06 28.64 -0.26
C THR A 445 -18.43 28.07 -1.53
N ALA A 446 -17.61 28.86 -2.23
CA ALA A 446 -16.87 28.42 -3.41
C ALA A 446 -15.92 27.26 -3.10
N ALA A 447 -15.15 27.33 -2.02
CA ALA A 447 -14.27 26.24 -1.59
C ALA A 447 -15.05 24.96 -1.23
N THR A 448 -16.21 25.09 -0.60
CA THR A 448 -17.08 23.94 -0.29
C THR A 448 -17.67 23.33 -1.56
N ALA A 449 -18.09 24.16 -2.52
CA ALA A 449 -18.58 23.71 -3.81
C ALA A 449 -17.47 23.01 -4.62
N ALA A 450 -16.27 23.58 -4.66
CA ALA A 450 -15.10 22.96 -5.29
C ALA A 450 -14.76 21.62 -4.64
N GLY A 451 -14.79 21.54 -3.31
CA GLY A 451 -14.61 20.27 -2.59
C GLY A 451 -15.70 19.24 -2.92
N ALA A 452 -16.96 19.65 -3.04
CA ALA A 452 -18.05 18.76 -3.42
C ALA A 452 -17.90 18.25 -4.86
N LEU A 453 -17.53 19.13 -5.79
CA LEU A 453 -17.23 18.75 -7.17
C LEU A 453 -16.04 17.79 -7.24
N ALA A 454 -14.99 18.01 -6.44
CA ALA A 454 -13.84 17.11 -6.38
C ALA A 454 -14.22 15.71 -5.84
N VAL A 455 -15.07 15.64 -4.81
CA VAL A 455 -15.58 14.34 -4.31
C VAL A 455 -16.46 13.65 -5.34
N VAL A 456 -17.35 14.38 -6.01
CA VAL A 456 -18.21 13.82 -7.06
C VAL A 456 -17.37 13.34 -8.24
N GLY A 457 -16.41 14.13 -8.72
CA GLY A 457 -15.47 13.73 -9.76
C GLY A 457 -14.64 12.51 -9.37
N GLY A 458 -14.15 12.47 -8.13
CA GLY A 458 -13.45 11.31 -7.56
C GLY A 458 -14.32 10.06 -7.54
N LEU A 459 -15.61 10.16 -7.20
CA LEU A 459 -16.54 9.02 -7.22
C LEU A 459 -16.88 8.57 -8.64
N ILE A 460 -17.08 9.51 -9.58
CA ILE A 460 -17.28 9.21 -11.01
C ILE A 460 -16.07 8.45 -11.57
N PHE A 461 -14.87 8.70 -11.07
CA PHE A 461 -13.67 7.95 -11.45
C PHE A 461 -13.53 6.62 -10.70
N ALA A 462 -13.65 6.62 -9.38
CA ALA A 462 -13.34 5.48 -8.52
C ALA A 462 -14.41 4.37 -8.56
N VAL A 463 -15.69 4.72 -8.81
CA VAL A 463 -16.77 3.71 -8.86
C VAL A 463 -16.65 2.83 -10.12
N PRO A 464 -16.54 3.36 -11.35
CA PRO A 464 -16.27 2.52 -12.52
C PRO A 464 -14.98 1.71 -12.37
N ALA A 465 -13.93 2.33 -11.79
CA ALA A 465 -12.72 1.60 -11.48
C ALA A 465 -13.00 0.41 -10.55
N ALA A 466 -13.71 0.58 -9.44
CA ALA A 466 -14.10 -0.54 -8.58
C ALA A 466 -14.96 -1.59 -9.31
N VAL A 467 -15.93 -1.16 -10.12
CA VAL A 467 -16.83 -2.06 -10.87
C VAL A 467 -16.06 -2.93 -11.87
N ALA A 468 -14.96 -2.44 -12.45
CA ALA A 468 -14.14 -3.19 -13.41
C ALA A 468 -13.54 -4.48 -12.83
N GLU A 469 -13.45 -4.62 -11.50
CA GLU A 469 -12.94 -5.82 -10.84
C GLU A 469 -13.75 -7.09 -11.15
N TRP A 470 -15.06 -6.97 -11.36
CA TRP A 470 -15.92 -8.10 -11.71
C TRP A 470 -15.68 -8.63 -13.14
N PRO A 471 -15.75 -7.80 -14.20
CA PRO A 471 -15.42 -8.28 -15.53
C PRO A 471 -13.95 -8.72 -15.65
N MET A 472 -13.00 -8.13 -14.91
CA MET A 472 -11.63 -8.68 -14.87
C MET A 472 -11.58 -10.10 -14.30
N ALA A 473 -12.25 -10.36 -13.17
CA ALA A 473 -12.33 -11.70 -12.59
C ALA A 473 -13.02 -12.71 -13.53
N ALA A 474 -14.13 -12.29 -14.15
CA ALA A 474 -14.87 -13.11 -15.11
C ALA A 474 -14.03 -13.40 -16.37
N GLY A 475 -13.25 -12.42 -16.86
CA GLY A 475 -12.36 -12.58 -18.01
C GLY A 475 -11.26 -13.60 -17.76
N VAL A 476 -10.57 -13.51 -16.62
CA VAL A 476 -9.54 -14.47 -16.22
C VAL A 476 -10.13 -15.88 -16.06
N SER A 477 -11.29 -15.99 -15.40
CA SER A 477 -11.98 -17.28 -15.23
C SER A 477 -12.39 -17.90 -16.57
N ALA A 478 -12.97 -17.10 -17.48
CA ALA A 478 -13.38 -17.55 -18.80
C ALA A 478 -12.18 -18.00 -19.64
N ALA A 479 -11.06 -17.26 -19.63
CA ALA A 479 -9.84 -17.63 -20.33
C ALA A 479 -9.26 -18.94 -19.81
N GLY A 480 -9.20 -19.12 -18.48
CA GLY A 480 -8.74 -20.36 -17.85
C GLY A 480 -9.63 -21.58 -18.12
N ASN A 481 -10.91 -21.37 -18.44
CA ASN A 481 -11.84 -22.42 -18.87
C ASN A 481 -11.83 -22.66 -20.39
N GLY A 482 -10.99 -21.94 -21.14
CA GLY A 482 -10.93 -22.02 -22.61
C GLY A 482 -12.05 -21.28 -23.35
N ASP A 483 -12.93 -20.56 -22.66
CA ASP A 483 -13.98 -19.75 -23.31
C ASP A 483 -13.43 -18.37 -23.69
N LEU A 484 -12.65 -18.35 -24.76
CA LEU A 484 -11.94 -17.16 -25.21
C LEU A 484 -12.88 -16.03 -25.67
N ALA A 485 -14.06 -16.37 -26.18
CA ALA A 485 -15.05 -15.40 -26.64
C ALA A 485 -15.74 -14.69 -25.46
N GLN A 486 -16.05 -15.39 -24.37
CA GLN A 486 -16.50 -14.75 -23.13
C GLN A 486 -15.38 -13.96 -22.48
N ALA A 487 -14.16 -14.50 -22.42
CA ALA A 487 -13.01 -13.79 -21.88
C ALA A 487 -12.80 -12.43 -22.56
N GLN A 488 -12.84 -12.40 -23.90
CA GLN A 488 -12.70 -11.18 -24.69
C GLN A 488 -13.76 -10.14 -24.34
N ARG A 489 -15.04 -10.54 -24.27
CA ARG A 489 -16.15 -9.63 -23.92
C ARG A 489 -15.98 -9.04 -22.52
N HIS A 490 -15.55 -9.87 -21.57
CA HIS A 490 -15.29 -9.43 -20.21
C HIS A 490 -14.11 -8.45 -20.13
N PHE A 491 -12.99 -8.73 -20.79
CA PHE A 491 -11.85 -7.79 -20.82
C PHE A 491 -12.19 -6.48 -21.54
N GLN A 492 -12.99 -6.50 -22.61
CA GLN A 492 -13.50 -5.29 -23.25
C GLN A 492 -14.38 -4.46 -22.30
N ALA A 493 -15.26 -5.10 -21.53
CA ALA A 493 -16.07 -4.43 -20.51
C ALA A 493 -15.21 -3.83 -19.39
N ALA A 494 -14.18 -4.54 -18.92
CA ALA A 494 -13.23 -4.02 -17.94
C ALA A 494 -12.46 -2.81 -18.48
N GLN A 495 -11.94 -2.89 -19.71
CA GLN A 495 -11.22 -1.80 -20.37
C GLN A 495 -12.11 -0.56 -20.59
N ALA A 496 -13.40 -0.74 -20.87
CA ALA A 496 -14.34 0.37 -21.00
C ALA A 496 -14.59 1.11 -19.66
N LEU A 497 -14.51 0.39 -18.54
CA LEU A 497 -14.63 0.96 -17.20
C LEU A 497 -13.31 1.59 -16.70
N ARG A 498 -12.17 1.10 -17.20
CA ARG A 498 -10.83 1.63 -16.90
C ARG A 498 -10.01 1.90 -18.18
N PRO A 499 -10.41 2.87 -19.03
CA PRO A 499 -9.74 3.13 -20.31
C PRO A 499 -8.29 3.60 -20.16
N TRP A 500 -7.92 4.09 -18.98
CA TRP A 500 -6.58 4.58 -18.64
C TRP A 500 -5.66 3.48 -18.09
N ASP A 501 -6.21 2.35 -17.61
CA ASP A 501 -5.47 1.33 -16.87
C ASP A 501 -4.77 0.35 -17.84
N SER A 502 -3.44 0.48 -17.95
CA SER A 502 -2.61 -0.43 -18.75
C SER A 502 -2.56 -1.84 -18.17
N ASP A 503 -2.77 -2.01 -16.86
CA ASP A 503 -2.72 -3.29 -16.18
C ASP A 503 -3.98 -4.13 -16.45
N THR A 504 -5.12 -3.49 -16.76
CA THR A 504 -6.32 -4.19 -17.24
C THR A 504 -6.03 -4.87 -18.59
N ALA A 505 -5.34 -4.19 -19.50
CA ALA A 505 -4.92 -4.75 -20.78
C ALA A 505 -3.81 -5.79 -20.63
N LEU A 506 -2.84 -5.56 -19.72
CA LEU A 506 -1.79 -6.53 -19.39
C LEU A 506 -2.39 -7.83 -18.87
N LEU A 507 -3.34 -7.75 -17.94
CA LEU A 507 -4.05 -8.90 -17.40
C LEU A 507 -4.74 -9.71 -18.50
N ALA A 508 -5.41 -9.03 -19.44
CA ALA A 508 -6.04 -9.69 -20.58
C ALA A 508 -4.98 -10.40 -21.45
N ALA A 509 -3.87 -9.74 -21.76
CA ALA A 509 -2.77 -10.33 -22.53
C ALA A 509 -2.20 -11.58 -21.85
N GLN A 510 -1.96 -11.52 -20.55
CA GLN A 510 -1.46 -12.66 -19.75
C GLN A 510 -2.48 -13.80 -19.66
N ALA A 511 -3.77 -13.49 -19.51
CA ALA A 511 -4.83 -14.49 -19.48
C ALA A 511 -4.94 -15.27 -20.80
N PHE A 512 -4.71 -14.60 -21.94
CA PHE A 512 -4.65 -15.27 -23.25
C PHE A 512 -3.31 -15.96 -23.54
N ALA A 513 -2.23 -15.56 -22.88
CA ALA A 513 -0.90 -16.14 -23.11
C ALA A 513 -0.81 -17.64 -22.71
N GLY A 514 -1.58 -18.07 -21.70
CA GLY A 514 -1.64 -19.48 -21.30
C GLY A 514 -2.20 -20.39 -22.40
N PRO A 515 -3.46 -20.20 -22.84
CA PRO A 515 -4.02 -20.97 -23.96
C PRO A 515 -3.22 -20.79 -25.26
N ALA A 516 -2.60 -19.63 -25.48
CA ALA A 516 -1.69 -19.43 -26.60
C ALA A 516 -0.50 -20.39 -26.54
N ALA A 517 0.14 -20.53 -25.37
CA ALA A 517 1.26 -21.47 -25.17
C ALA A 517 0.84 -22.95 -25.27
N GLU A 518 -0.45 -23.26 -25.10
CA GLU A 518 -1.04 -24.58 -25.36
C GLU A 518 -1.33 -24.82 -26.86
N GLY A 519 -1.11 -23.82 -27.71
CA GLY A 519 -1.23 -23.90 -29.15
C GLY A 519 -2.52 -23.33 -29.74
N ASP A 520 -3.33 -22.59 -28.96
CA ASP A 520 -4.53 -21.93 -29.48
C ASP A 520 -4.17 -20.65 -30.28
N PRO A 521 -4.39 -20.61 -31.61
CA PRO A 521 -4.00 -19.48 -32.44
C PRO A 521 -4.88 -18.24 -32.20
N GLU A 522 -6.12 -18.41 -31.77
CA GLU A 522 -7.04 -17.32 -31.48
C GLU A 522 -6.64 -16.63 -30.17
N ALA A 523 -6.25 -17.41 -29.16
CA ALA A 523 -5.67 -16.91 -27.94
C ALA A 523 -4.35 -16.16 -28.21
N ALA A 524 -3.48 -16.71 -29.06
CA ALA A 524 -2.23 -16.05 -29.44
C ALA A 524 -2.47 -14.67 -30.08
N ALA A 525 -3.43 -14.58 -31.02
CA ALA A 525 -3.81 -13.31 -31.63
C ALA A 525 -4.34 -12.29 -30.61
N ARG A 526 -5.19 -12.73 -29.67
CA ARG A 526 -5.72 -11.87 -28.60
C ARG A 526 -4.64 -11.42 -27.62
N ALA A 527 -3.69 -12.29 -27.28
CA ALA A 527 -2.55 -11.94 -26.44
C ALA A 527 -1.73 -10.80 -27.08
N VAL A 528 -1.45 -10.88 -28.38
CA VAL A 528 -0.79 -9.80 -29.14
C VAL A 528 -1.59 -8.50 -29.12
N GLU A 529 -2.91 -8.57 -29.38
CA GLU A 529 -3.79 -7.40 -29.38
C GLU A 529 -3.74 -6.66 -28.04
N TRP A 530 -4.01 -7.36 -26.94
CA TRP A 530 -4.07 -6.79 -25.61
C TRP A 530 -2.70 -6.31 -25.11
N ALA A 531 -1.62 -7.03 -25.43
CA ALA A 531 -0.28 -6.61 -25.06
C ALA A 531 0.09 -5.28 -25.74
N LYS A 532 -0.29 -5.08 -27.01
CA LYS A 532 -0.12 -3.80 -27.71
C LYS A 532 -0.94 -2.68 -27.07
N VAL A 533 -2.17 -2.96 -26.63
CA VAL A 533 -3.00 -1.97 -25.91
C VAL A 533 -2.35 -1.55 -24.59
N SER A 534 -1.72 -2.49 -23.87
CA SER A 534 -0.96 -2.21 -22.65
C SER A 534 0.30 -1.37 -22.94
N LEU A 535 1.13 -1.82 -23.88
CA LEU A 535 2.39 -1.14 -24.27
C LEU A 535 2.16 0.26 -24.84
N ALA A 536 1.02 0.54 -25.47
CA ALA A 536 0.68 1.89 -25.91
C ALA A 536 0.57 2.91 -24.75
N ARG A 537 0.33 2.43 -23.52
CA ARG A 537 0.22 3.25 -22.30
C ARG A 537 1.46 3.17 -21.42
N THR A 538 2.12 2.01 -21.41
CA THR A 538 3.34 1.73 -20.65
C THR A 538 4.37 1.08 -21.57
N PRO A 539 5.07 1.85 -22.43
CA PRO A 539 5.96 1.32 -23.47
C PRO A 539 7.12 0.50 -22.92
N ASP A 540 7.51 0.76 -21.68
CA ASP A 540 8.65 0.12 -21.04
C ASP A 540 8.26 -1.08 -20.15
N SER A 541 6.99 -1.49 -20.17
CA SER A 541 6.54 -2.65 -19.39
C SER A 541 7.14 -3.94 -19.92
N VAL A 542 8.05 -4.52 -19.14
CA VAL A 542 8.68 -5.83 -19.44
C VAL A 542 7.63 -6.93 -19.48
N GLU A 543 6.65 -6.90 -18.58
CA GLU A 543 5.56 -7.89 -18.50
C GLU A 543 4.65 -7.86 -19.73
N ALA A 544 4.29 -6.66 -20.20
CA ALA A 544 3.49 -6.51 -21.42
C ALA A 544 4.28 -6.91 -22.66
N GLY A 545 5.56 -6.55 -22.73
CA GLY A 545 6.46 -6.99 -23.79
C GLY A 545 6.65 -8.51 -23.83
N LEU A 546 6.75 -9.16 -22.67
CA LEU A 546 6.82 -10.62 -22.56
C LEU A 546 5.52 -11.27 -23.04
N ALA A 547 4.36 -10.76 -22.62
CA ALA A 547 3.06 -11.26 -23.11
C ALA A 547 2.93 -11.08 -24.63
N LEU A 548 3.39 -9.95 -25.18
CA LEU A 548 3.46 -9.71 -26.63
C LEU A 548 4.34 -10.76 -27.33
N SER A 549 5.51 -11.04 -26.77
CA SER A 549 6.47 -12.01 -27.30
C SER A 549 5.90 -13.43 -27.32
N ILE A 550 5.23 -13.84 -26.24
CA ILE A 550 4.53 -15.14 -26.16
C ILE A 550 3.41 -15.20 -27.21
N GLY A 551 2.64 -14.14 -27.38
CA GLY A 551 1.63 -14.05 -28.43
C GLY A 551 2.23 -14.21 -29.83
N TYR A 552 3.35 -13.55 -30.11
CA TYR A 552 4.07 -13.67 -31.39
C TYR A 552 4.61 -15.09 -31.66
N LEU A 553 5.23 -15.73 -30.66
CA LEU A 553 5.73 -17.10 -30.77
C LEU A 553 4.61 -18.08 -31.16
N ASN A 554 3.45 -17.97 -30.51
CA ASN A 554 2.35 -18.93 -30.69
C ASN A 554 1.42 -18.59 -31.88
N SER A 555 1.49 -17.35 -32.40
CA SER A 555 0.86 -16.99 -33.67
C SER A 555 1.75 -17.26 -34.89
N GLY A 556 3.00 -17.67 -34.66
CA GLY A 556 3.96 -18.05 -35.70
C GLY A 556 4.88 -16.92 -36.19
N ASP A 557 4.73 -15.69 -35.68
CA ASP A 557 5.63 -14.57 -35.98
C ASP A 557 6.88 -14.61 -35.09
N ILE A 558 7.66 -15.69 -35.23
CA ILE A 558 8.87 -15.92 -34.44
C ILE A 558 9.93 -14.81 -34.65
N PRO A 559 10.13 -14.25 -35.85
CA PRO A 559 11.02 -13.10 -36.03
C PRO A 559 10.62 -11.88 -35.18
N ALA A 560 9.33 -11.51 -35.15
CA ALA A 560 8.87 -10.40 -34.32
C ALA A 560 9.02 -10.70 -32.82
N ALA A 561 8.71 -11.93 -32.39
CA ALA A 561 8.95 -12.36 -31.01
C ALA A 561 10.42 -12.20 -30.62
N LYS A 562 11.33 -12.69 -31.46
CA LYS A 562 12.77 -12.59 -31.22
C LYS A 562 13.22 -11.15 -31.08
N GLN A 563 12.83 -10.27 -32.01
CA GLN A 563 13.20 -8.86 -31.96
C GLN A 563 12.75 -8.22 -30.64
N GLN A 564 11.49 -8.44 -30.25
CA GLN A 564 10.95 -7.92 -29.00
C GLN A 564 11.75 -8.45 -27.79
N LEU A 565 12.07 -9.74 -27.77
CA LEU A 565 12.84 -10.37 -26.70
C LEU A 565 14.28 -9.87 -26.63
N ASP A 566 14.91 -9.57 -27.78
CA ASP A 566 16.25 -8.97 -27.83
C ASP A 566 16.29 -7.57 -27.21
N GLU A 567 15.20 -6.79 -27.33
CA GLU A 567 15.06 -5.51 -26.63
C GLU A 567 14.79 -5.70 -25.13
N LEU A 568 13.94 -6.67 -24.77
CA LEU A 568 13.57 -6.91 -23.37
C LEU A 568 14.73 -7.42 -22.52
N VAL A 569 15.56 -8.34 -23.04
CA VAL A 569 16.73 -8.84 -22.29
C VAL A 569 17.78 -7.76 -22.05
N GLN A 570 17.82 -6.70 -22.87
CA GLN A 570 18.69 -5.55 -22.59
C GLN A 570 18.14 -4.69 -21.45
N ARG A 571 16.81 -4.59 -21.34
CA ARG A 571 16.11 -3.81 -20.31
C ARG A 571 16.00 -4.54 -18.97
N ALA A 572 15.92 -5.86 -18.99
CA ALA A 572 15.76 -6.69 -17.80
C ALA A 572 16.65 -7.95 -17.91
N PRO A 573 17.98 -7.79 -17.80
CA PRO A 573 18.95 -8.85 -18.08
C PRO A 573 18.94 -10.01 -17.07
N TYR A 574 18.17 -9.92 -15.99
CA TYR A 574 18.07 -10.94 -14.95
C TYR A 574 16.65 -11.50 -14.77
N THR A 575 15.80 -11.33 -15.78
CA THR A 575 14.47 -11.95 -15.83
C THR A 575 14.53 -13.26 -16.60
N SER A 576 14.52 -14.38 -15.87
CA SER A 576 14.67 -15.74 -16.43
C SER A 576 13.65 -16.05 -17.52
N ALA A 577 12.40 -15.60 -17.34
CA ALA A 577 11.34 -15.82 -18.32
C ALA A 577 11.67 -15.25 -19.71
N LEU A 578 12.42 -14.14 -19.81
CA LEU A 578 12.81 -13.55 -21.10
C LEU A 578 13.78 -14.47 -21.85
N TYR A 579 14.74 -15.05 -21.15
CA TYR A 579 15.69 -16.01 -21.73
C TYR A 579 15.01 -17.31 -22.13
N VAL A 580 14.03 -17.80 -21.35
CA VAL A 580 13.22 -18.96 -21.75
C VAL A 580 12.51 -18.70 -23.09
N GLN A 581 11.78 -17.57 -23.19
CA GLN A 581 11.05 -17.26 -24.41
C GLN A 581 11.97 -16.97 -25.59
N ARG A 582 13.13 -16.33 -25.37
CA ARG A 582 14.11 -16.08 -26.43
C ARG A 582 14.79 -17.36 -26.89
N GLY A 583 15.05 -18.29 -25.97
CA GLY A 583 15.50 -19.64 -26.29
C GLY A 583 14.50 -20.39 -27.17
N ILE A 584 13.19 -20.28 -26.88
CA ILE A 584 12.12 -20.85 -27.73
C ILE A 584 12.14 -20.19 -29.11
N ALA A 585 12.29 -18.86 -29.18
CA ALA A 585 12.38 -18.12 -30.45
C ALA A 585 13.57 -18.58 -31.30
N TRP A 586 14.77 -18.70 -30.70
CA TRP A 586 15.96 -19.20 -31.38
C TRP A 586 15.77 -20.61 -31.93
N PHE A 587 15.18 -21.51 -31.15
CA PHE A 587 14.89 -22.86 -31.60
C PHE A 587 13.93 -22.86 -32.79
N GLY A 588 12.86 -22.06 -32.75
CA GLY A 588 11.92 -21.89 -33.86
C GLY A 588 12.54 -21.31 -35.13
N LEU A 589 13.64 -20.56 -35.01
CA LEU A 589 14.43 -20.03 -36.12
C LEU A 589 15.52 -20.99 -36.61
N GLY A 590 15.56 -22.22 -36.09
CA GLY A 590 16.56 -23.23 -36.48
C GLY A 590 17.96 -22.96 -35.90
N GLN A 591 18.06 -22.25 -34.78
CA GLN A 591 19.31 -21.89 -34.11
C GLN A 591 19.40 -22.55 -32.72
N PRO A 592 19.59 -23.88 -32.65
CA PRO A 592 19.53 -24.63 -31.39
C PRO A 592 20.67 -24.30 -30.43
N GLU A 593 21.84 -23.92 -30.90
CA GLU A 593 22.98 -23.58 -30.04
C GLU A 593 22.69 -22.33 -29.20
N GLN A 594 22.14 -21.29 -29.83
CA GLN A 594 21.70 -20.05 -29.17
C GLN A 594 20.54 -20.34 -28.21
N SER A 595 19.62 -21.23 -28.60
CA SER A 595 18.52 -21.68 -27.73
C SER A 595 19.04 -22.31 -26.44
N ILE A 596 19.97 -23.26 -26.55
CA ILE A 596 20.58 -23.93 -25.40
C ILE A 596 21.30 -22.91 -24.49
N ALA A 597 22.04 -21.96 -25.05
CA ALA A 597 22.75 -20.95 -24.28
C ALA A 597 21.79 -20.04 -23.47
N ASP A 598 20.70 -19.59 -24.09
CA ASP A 598 19.69 -18.79 -23.39
C ASP A 598 18.99 -19.60 -22.29
N LEU A 599 18.65 -20.87 -22.55
CA LEU A 599 17.99 -21.73 -21.58
C LEU A 599 18.90 -22.09 -20.40
N GLN A 600 20.21 -22.24 -20.63
CA GLN A 600 21.19 -22.38 -19.56
C GLN A 600 21.30 -21.11 -18.71
N THR A 601 21.24 -19.93 -19.35
CA THR A 601 21.21 -18.64 -18.65
C THR A 601 19.96 -18.53 -17.80
N ALA A 602 18.79 -18.87 -18.34
CA ALA A 602 17.52 -18.90 -17.60
C ALA A 602 17.57 -19.83 -16.38
N ALA A 603 18.14 -21.03 -16.54
CA ALA A 603 18.29 -22.02 -15.48
C ALA A 603 19.25 -21.55 -14.37
N ALA A 604 20.31 -20.80 -14.72
CA ALA A 604 21.23 -20.21 -13.76
C ALA A 604 20.57 -19.07 -12.97
N GLN A 605 19.72 -18.26 -13.60
CA GLN A 605 19.02 -17.15 -12.96
C GLN A 605 17.88 -17.60 -12.03
N SER A 606 17.23 -18.72 -12.35
CA SER A 606 16.14 -19.29 -11.55
C SER A 606 16.44 -20.76 -11.22
N PRO A 607 17.40 -21.04 -10.31
CA PRO A 607 17.87 -22.39 -10.03
C PRO A 607 16.77 -23.30 -9.45
N ASP A 608 15.78 -22.71 -8.78
CA ASP A 608 14.66 -23.42 -8.16
C ASP A 608 13.45 -23.59 -9.10
N SER A 609 13.51 -23.04 -10.32
CA SER A 609 12.42 -23.14 -11.29
C SER A 609 12.60 -24.37 -12.19
N PRO A 610 11.61 -25.27 -12.32
CA PRO A 610 11.71 -26.39 -13.25
C PRO A 610 11.57 -25.94 -14.72
N VAL A 611 10.97 -24.77 -14.99
CA VAL A 611 10.56 -24.35 -16.34
C VAL A 611 11.75 -24.27 -17.32
N PRO A 612 12.87 -23.58 -17.00
CA PRO A 612 14.03 -23.56 -17.90
C PRO A 612 14.57 -24.96 -18.22
N TRP A 613 14.64 -25.84 -17.21
CA TRP A 613 15.12 -27.22 -17.36
C TRP A 613 14.20 -28.06 -18.25
N GLN A 614 12.88 -27.93 -18.11
CA GLN A 614 11.90 -28.64 -18.95
C GLN A 614 12.00 -28.22 -20.42
N VAL A 615 12.16 -26.92 -20.68
CA VAL A 615 12.31 -26.42 -22.06
C VAL A 615 13.66 -26.87 -22.64
N LEU A 616 14.74 -26.81 -21.85
CA LEU A 616 16.06 -27.26 -22.25
C LEU A 616 16.11 -28.76 -22.58
N ALA A 617 15.43 -29.60 -21.77
CA ALA A 617 15.36 -31.04 -22.00
C ALA A 617 14.67 -31.35 -23.34
N ARG A 618 13.54 -30.66 -23.63
CA ARG A 618 12.84 -30.78 -24.90
C ARG A 618 13.71 -30.34 -26.08
N VAL A 619 14.49 -29.26 -25.94
CA VAL A 619 15.43 -28.82 -26.98
C VAL A 619 16.51 -29.87 -27.21
N TYR A 620 17.14 -30.39 -26.15
CA TYR A 620 18.17 -31.44 -26.26
C TYR A 620 17.65 -32.70 -26.96
N GLN A 621 16.44 -33.14 -26.63
CA GLN A 621 15.81 -34.29 -27.26
C GLN A 621 15.61 -34.05 -28.77
N ARG A 622 15.15 -32.86 -29.16
CA ARG A 622 14.91 -32.52 -30.57
C ARG A 622 16.19 -32.42 -31.41
N VAL A 623 17.33 -32.13 -30.78
CA VAL A 623 18.65 -32.08 -31.46
C VAL A 623 19.44 -33.39 -31.33
N GLY A 624 18.83 -34.46 -30.80
CA GLY A 624 19.45 -35.80 -30.69
C GLY A 624 20.47 -35.94 -29.56
N GLN A 625 20.48 -35.04 -28.57
CA GLN A 625 21.35 -35.12 -27.39
C GLN A 625 20.64 -35.82 -26.22
N ASP A 626 20.19 -37.06 -26.44
CA ASP A 626 19.30 -37.79 -25.52
C ASP A 626 19.88 -37.95 -24.09
N GLY A 627 21.20 -38.15 -23.97
CA GLY A 627 21.86 -38.24 -22.66
C GLY A 627 21.73 -36.95 -21.85
N LYS A 628 21.89 -35.79 -22.49
CA LYS A 628 21.69 -34.50 -21.83
C LYS A 628 20.22 -34.21 -21.59
N ALA A 629 19.34 -34.62 -22.51
CA ALA A 629 17.90 -34.47 -22.35
C ALA A 629 17.42 -35.19 -21.08
N ALA A 630 17.83 -36.45 -20.88
CA ALA A 630 17.49 -37.23 -19.70
C ALA A 630 18.00 -36.59 -18.40
N GLN A 631 19.27 -36.15 -18.37
CA GLN A 631 19.84 -35.47 -17.20
C GLN A 631 19.11 -34.17 -16.86
N THR A 632 18.77 -33.38 -17.88
CA THR A 632 18.09 -32.08 -17.73
C THR A 632 16.64 -32.30 -17.27
N GLN A 633 15.96 -33.31 -17.80
CA GLN A 633 14.61 -33.69 -17.39
C GLN A 633 14.61 -34.20 -15.95
N GLU A 634 15.59 -34.98 -15.52
CA GLU A 634 15.72 -35.42 -14.14
C GLU A 634 15.84 -34.22 -13.18
N GLN A 635 16.61 -33.19 -13.54
CA GLN A 635 16.70 -31.96 -12.76
C GLN A 635 15.36 -31.22 -12.71
N ALA A 636 14.67 -31.10 -13.84
CA ALA A 636 13.33 -30.52 -13.88
C ALA A 636 12.36 -31.28 -12.99
N ASP A 637 12.38 -32.62 -13.00
CA ASP A 637 11.50 -33.47 -12.22
C ASP A 637 11.80 -33.37 -10.72
N ARG A 638 13.09 -33.26 -10.34
CA ARG A 638 13.50 -33.00 -8.95
C ARG A 638 12.96 -31.68 -8.42
N LEU A 639 12.96 -30.64 -9.27
CA LEU A 639 12.41 -29.31 -8.93
C LEU A 639 10.87 -29.25 -9.01
N SER A 640 10.25 -30.10 -9.83
CA SER A 640 8.78 -30.19 -9.98
C SER A 640 8.14 -31.09 -8.93
N ALA A 641 8.89 -32.06 -8.39
CA ALA A 641 8.43 -32.89 -7.31
C ALA A 641 8.01 -31.98 -6.15
N PRO A 642 6.81 -32.17 -5.57
CA PRO A 642 6.48 -31.48 -4.34
C PRO A 642 7.64 -31.78 -3.40
N GLN A 643 8.28 -30.75 -2.83
CA GLN A 643 9.23 -30.95 -1.75
C GLN A 643 8.45 -31.69 -0.66
N ILE A 644 8.52 -33.02 -0.67
CA ILE A 644 8.30 -33.83 0.51
C ILE A 644 9.42 -33.33 1.39
N SER A 645 9.08 -32.36 2.23
CA SER A 645 9.88 -32.04 3.39
C SER A 645 10.09 -33.38 4.07
N LEU A 646 11.29 -33.93 3.93
CA LEU A 646 11.82 -34.98 4.78
C LEU A 646 12.05 -34.40 6.19
N GLN A 647 11.01 -33.77 6.72
CA GLN A 647 10.68 -33.76 8.12
C GLN A 647 9.42 -34.62 8.23
N GLU A 648 9.62 -35.93 8.08
CA GLU A 648 8.74 -36.89 8.71
C GLU A 648 8.60 -36.53 10.20
N PHE A 649 7.41 -36.04 10.55
CA PHE A 649 6.61 -36.23 11.77
C PHE A 649 7.23 -37.11 12.89
N PRO A 650 6.99 -36.84 14.21
CA PRO A 650 5.62 -36.91 14.73
C PRO A 650 5.24 -36.02 15.94
N LYS A 651 3.91 -35.82 16.02
CA LYS A 651 3.05 -35.31 17.12
C LYS A 651 2.98 -33.80 17.35
#